data_AF-A0A2K9NZW4-F1
#
_entry.id   AF-A0A2K9NZW4-F1
#
_cell.length_a   1.000
_cell.length_b   1.000
_cell.length_c   1.000
_cell.angle_alpha   90.00
_cell.angle_beta   90.00
_cell.angle_gamma   90.00
#
_symmetry.space_group_name_H-M   'P 1'
#
loop_
_entity.id
_entity.type
_entity.pdbx_description
1 polymer ?
#
loop_
_entity_poly.entity_id
_entity_poly.type
_entity_poly.pdbx_seq_one_letter_code
_entity_poly.pdbx_strand_id
1 'polypeptide(L)'
;MKDKFRIWRNNRKLFRLILFFYGGIMKKFKSCCLSCILVAVLITVSVTAYGVELPPPYETEGQAVFSVSNPVTVLTVGDAAYVKTDVSGQPENLYGFELVFSYDENFLTYKSYSLKEKDKVVTAEKVSDGILKIAVSSSDNSNIKSSVLTTLNFVAKKSGNTQVTLLEAVLIDSGMGYTKYNDLNKNVSLSIKAKNSGGGSSGGGGGSGGSITVGGGTNSTTGVSPTMEPSNNIPTVIPEETNKPTDIFNDINDESWSKNAVIELYNLGIVNGYEDGSFKPENSVTRAEFLKFIITALEAGVSENNISLPFSDTYNSEWYAPYVSAALNLKMVNGYDDETFRPDSYISREEAAAIVCRGIDAMGISLDSYRLKITFEDENIISDYAVDYVYRLYSSGVINGDENQCFRPKDDMSRAETAQLIWNLINTLNPVESEEQMKVLGKDKAYPVSENDLDSKQNDSDTVESEPSATPTEVPDLIPTPTSIPTEEPLPSETPGSSFDTDIDYECENLAELYSYNNVYAYLIPDDGSRDAFYDDFTTFQRAGDGEAEVIYSIPYSDEAEIISYFFAGEELTDFKFEISSDGNTWSKPEVNCDYLESPGKWTKASYRLSELNQTKYIKAIFPETQNWWTPLIAKVSAVIGEAKPVKINIEGKNELIIPRYDFSEYQYIGFISDQIGEKFDGSVKFSIAESEIGNLEISEDGVIKIYSDFKDGSKFKIKAENTDYNLSTEIEVVLKAAVLGDVDGDGTVNENDVKIILTYFDKSELEDKDWKSVRDGDINKDGVIDIVDIAYVAKRAAINEMGNVE
;
A
#
# COMPACT_ATOMS: atom_id res chain seq x y z
N MET A 1 -47.10 3.02 -8.43
CA MET A 1 -47.74 3.63 -7.23
C MET A 1 -48.84 2.79 -6.59
N LYS A 2 -49.81 2.22 -7.33
CA LYS A 2 -50.93 1.46 -6.71
C LYS A 2 -50.48 0.24 -5.89
N ASP A 3 -49.38 -0.41 -6.26
CA ASP A 3 -48.89 -1.61 -5.56
C ASP A 3 -48.17 -1.28 -4.23
N LYS A 4 -47.44 -0.16 -4.16
CA LYS A 4 -46.90 0.36 -2.88
C LYS A 4 -48.02 0.63 -1.85
N PHE A 5 -49.22 1.00 -2.31
CA PHE A 5 -50.40 1.17 -1.43
C PHE A 5 -51.05 -0.15 -0.96
N ARG A 6 -50.82 -1.27 -1.67
CA ARG A 6 -51.38 -2.59 -1.33
C ARG A 6 -50.60 -3.25 -0.18
N ILE A 7 -49.27 -3.11 -0.18
CA ILE A 7 -48.39 -3.58 0.89
C ILE A 7 -48.70 -2.86 2.21
N TRP A 8 -48.78 -1.52 2.18
CA TRP A 8 -49.10 -0.71 3.37
C TRP A 8 -50.45 -1.07 4.02
N ARG A 9 -51.44 -1.48 3.22
CA ARG A 9 -52.78 -1.84 3.70
C ARG A 9 -52.84 -3.21 4.40
N ASN A 10 -51.95 -4.13 4.07
CA ASN A 10 -51.81 -5.42 4.77
C ASN A 10 -51.09 -5.25 6.12
N ASN A 11 -49.99 -4.49 6.15
CA ASN A 11 -49.25 -4.24 7.39
C ASN A 11 -50.12 -3.56 8.46
N ARG A 12 -51.05 -2.69 8.04
CA ARG A 12 -52.03 -2.04 8.95
C ARG A 12 -53.02 -3.00 9.64
N LYS A 13 -53.27 -4.19 9.08
CA LYS A 13 -54.06 -5.23 9.76
C LYS A 13 -53.23 -5.99 10.79
N LEU A 14 -51.99 -6.35 10.45
CA LEU A 14 -51.06 -7.01 11.37
C LEU A 14 -50.78 -6.13 12.59
N PHE A 15 -50.49 -4.85 12.37
CA PHE A 15 -50.25 -3.87 13.43
C PHE A 15 -51.47 -3.68 14.38
N ARG A 16 -52.69 -3.73 13.83
CA ARG A 16 -53.93 -3.70 14.64
C ARG A 16 -54.17 -4.98 15.43
N LEU A 17 -53.78 -6.14 14.89
CA LEU A 17 -53.87 -7.42 15.60
C LEU A 17 -52.91 -7.47 16.79
N ILE A 18 -51.67 -7.02 16.58
CA ILE A 18 -50.64 -6.87 17.62
C ILE A 18 -51.12 -5.91 18.72
N LEU A 19 -51.60 -4.71 18.35
CA LEU A 19 -52.15 -3.76 19.34
C LEU A 19 -53.36 -4.28 20.12
N PHE A 20 -54.21 -5.14 19.53
CA PHE A 20 -55.33 -5.75 20.24
C PHE A 20 -54.89 -6.80 21.28
N PHE A 21 -53.87 -7.61 20.95
CA PHE A 21 -53.27 -8.56 21.90
C PHE A 21 -52.53 -7.84 23.05
N TYR A 22 -51.72 -6.83 22.74
CA TYR A 22 -51.00 -6.06 23.76
C TYR A 22 -51.91 -5.20 24.65
N GLY A 23 -53.00 -4.65 24.10
CA GLY A 23 -54.00 -3.90 24.87
C GLY A 23 -54.73 -4.72 25.94
N GLY A 24 -54.83 -6.05 25.77
CA GLY A 24 -55.37 -6.96 26.78
C GLY A 24 -54.40 -7.23 27.93
N ILE A 25 -53.10 -7.30 27.65
CA ILE A 25 -52.04 -7.63 28.61
C ILE A 25 -51.72 -6.43 29.52
N MET A 26 -51.77 -5.21 28.97
CA MET A 26 -51.50 -3.94 29.69
C MET A 26 -52.43 -3.64 30.88
N LYS A 27 -53.51 -4.40 31.11
CA LYS A 27 -54.44 -4.20 32.23
C LYS A 27 -54.09 -4.92 33.53
N LYS A 28 -53.02 -5.73 33.59
CA LYS A 28 -52.76 -6.63 34.74
C LYS A 28 -51.44 -6.50 35.51
N PHE A 29 -50.46 -5.71 35.07
CA PHE A 29 -49.18 -5.58 35.79
C PHE A 29 -48.83 -4.14 36.15
N LYS A 30 -48.60 -3.89 37.45
CA LYS A 30 -48.19 -2.57 37.97
C LYS A 30 -46.67 -2.40 37.91
N SER A 31 -46.24 -1.41 37.14
CA SER A 31 -45.15 -0.46 37.44
C SER A 31 -43.71 -0.93 37.73
N CYS A 32 -43.35 -2.22 37.69
CA CYS A 32 -41.95 -2.65 37.92
C CYS A 32 -41.28 -3.35 36.72
N CYS A 33 -42.03 -3.76 35.69
CA CYS A 33 -41.46 -4.50 34.55
C CYS A 33 -41.20 -3.66 33.30
N LEU A 34 -41.51 -2.35 33.28
CA LEU A 34 -41.46 -1.59 32.02
C LEU A 34 -40.03 -1.35 31.51
N SER A 35 -39.06 -1.18 32.41
CA SER A 35 -37.62 -1.12 32.08
C SER A 35 -37.10 -2.47 31.61
N CYS A 36 -37.36 -3.55 32.34
CA CYS A 36 -36.91 -4.89 31.95
C CYS A 36 -37.55 -5.37 30.64
N ILE A 37 -38.79 -4.96 30.34
CA ILE A 37 -39.46 -5.26 29.06
C ILE A 37 -38.94 -4.33 27.95
N LEU A 38 -38.60 -3.06 28.20
CA LEU A 38 -37.92 -2.24 27.18
C LEU A 38 -36.53 -2.79 26.87
N VAL A 39 -35.77 -3.24 27.87
CA VAL A 39 -34.48 -3.90 27.67
C VAL A 39 -34.67 -5.23 26.93
N ALA A 40 -35.64 -6.06 27.30
CA ALA A 40 -35.94 -7.29 26.55
C ALA A 40 -36.47 -7.02 25.13
N VAL A 41 -37.18 -5.93 24.88
CA VAL A 41 -37.65 -5.52 23.53
C VAL A 41 -36.53 -4.88 22.72
N LEU A 42 -35.61 -4.14 23.32
CA LEU A 42 -34.39 -3.70 22.63
C LEU A 42 -33.50 -4.91 22.29
N ILE A 43 -33.34 -5.87 23.21
CA ILE A 43 -32.60 -7.14 23.00
C ILE A 43 -33.31 -8.09 22.02
N THR A 44 -34.62 -7.92 21.76
CA THR A 44 -35.37 -8.71 20.75
C THR A 44 -35.77 -7.91 19.50
N VAL A 45 -35.39 -6.62 19.41
CA VAL A 45 -35.44 -5.79 18.20
C VAL A 45 -34.03 -5.57 17.63
N SER A 46 -32.98 -5.83 18.40
CA SER A 46 -31.84 -6.62 17.90
C SER A 46 -32.31 -8.06 17.63
N VAL A 47 -33.29 -8.20 16.72
CA VAL A 47 -33.35 -9.38 15.87
C VAL A 47 -31.98 -9.44 15.23
N THR A 48 -31.24 -10.51 15.49
CA THR A 48 -30.03 -10.78 14.76
C THR A 48 -30.36 -10.64 13.28
N ALA A 49 -29.70 -9.69 12.62
CA ALA A 49 -29.44 -9.84 11.20
C ALA A 49 -28.61 -11.11 11.08
N TYR A 50 -29.29 -12.26 11.02
CA TYR A 50 -28.85 -13.37 10.23
C TYR A 50 -28.76 -12.80 8.83
N GLY A 51 -27.59 -12.23 8.51
CA GLY A 51 -27.18 -12.06 7.13
C GLY A 51 -27.48 -13.38 6.46
N VAL A 52 -28.24 -13.33 5.37
CA VAL A 52 -28.59 -14.55 4.64
C VAL A 52 -27.30 -15.04 4.02
N GLU A 53 -26.61 -15.91 4.75
CA GLU A 53 -25.32 -16.46 4.39
C GLU A 53 -25.46 -17.10 3.02
N LEU A 54 -24.76 -16.52 2.04
CA LEU A 54 -24.89 -16.90 0.65
C LEU A 54 -24.31 -18.32 0.52
N PRO A 55 -25.14 -19.34 0.20
CA PRO A 55 -24.66 -20.71 0.15
C PRO A 55 -23.58 -20.84 -0.93
N PRO A 56 -22.51 -21.62 -0.70
CA PRO A 56 -21.55 -21.95 -1.75
C PRO A 56 -22.27 -22.48 -3.00
N PRO A 57 -21.76 -22.21 -4.20
CA PRO A 57 -22.41 -22.63 -5.44
C PRO A 57 -22.61 -24.15 -5.52
N TYR A 58 -23.70 -24.57 -6.14
CA TYR A 58 -24.05 -25.99 -6.26
C TYR A 58 -24.64 -26.31 -7.63
N GLU A 59 -24.26 -27.48 -8.18
CA GLU A 59 -24.75 -27.92 -9.48
C GLU A 59 -26.22 -28.38 -9.42
N THR A 60 -26.95 -28.12 -10.50
CA THR A 60 -28.39 -28.36 -10.67
C THR A 60 -28.72 -28.82 -12.09
N GLU A 61 -29.75 -29.65 -12.24
CA GLU A 61 -30.29 -30.01 -13.55
C GLU A 61 -31.18 -28.88 -14.12
N GLY A 62 -30.97 -28.54 -15.40
CA GLY A 62 -31.74 -27.52 -16.11
C GLY A 62 -32.16 -27.97 -17.52
N GLN A 63 -33.20 -27.32 -18.06
CA GLN A 63 -33.79 -27.68 -19.37
C GLN A 63 -33.67 -26.55 -20.41
N ALA A 64 -32.67 -25.68 -20.27
CA ALA A 64 -32.49 -24.57 -21.19
C ALA A 64 -32.13 -25.05 -22.60
N VAL A 65 -32.77 -24.44 -23.60
CA VAL A 65 -32.55 -24.72 -25.03
C VAL A 65 -32.00 -23.45 -25.68
N PHE A 66 -30.79 -23.59 -26.23
CA PHE A 66 -30.04 -22.54 -26.89
C PHE A 66 -30.20 -22.60 -28.41
N SER A 67 -30.14 -21.44 -29.06
CA SER A 67 -30.01 -21.32 -30.51
C SER A 67 -29.11 -20.13 -30.88
N VAL A 68 -28.34 -20.30 -31.96
CA VAL A 68 -27.53 -19.22 -32.54
C VAL A 68 -28.09 -18.84 -33.91
N SER A 69 -28.04 -17.56 -34.26
CA SER A 69 -28.57 -17.04 -35.52
C SER A 69 -27.76 -15.85 -36.02
N ASN A 70 -27.78 -15.60 -37.33
CA ASN A 70 -27.27 -14.38 -37.94
C ASN A 70 -28.36 -13.81 -38.87
N PRO A 71 -28.78 -12.54 -38.72
CA PRO A 71 -29.77 -11.93 -39.62
C PRO A 71 -29.28 -11.75 -41.06
N VAL A 72 -27.96 -11.78 -41.32
CA VAL A 72 -27.35 -11.57 -42.64
C VAL A 72 -26.92 -12.90 -43.26
N THR A 73 -27.65 -13.37 -44.29
CA THR A 73 -27.42 -14.69 -44.91
C THR A 73 -26.32 -14.72 -45.96
N VAL A 74 -25.83 -13.57 -46.42
CA VAL A 74 -24.74 -13.45 -47.40
C VAL A 74 -23.86 -12.27 -47.00
N LEU A 75 -22.57 -12.54 -46.82
CA LEU A 75 -21.55 -11.55 -46.50
C LEU A 75 -20.59 -11.39 -47.68
N THR A 76 -19.87 -10.28 -47.74
CA THR A 76 -18.71 -10.03 -48.59
C THR A 76 -17.46 -9.93 -47.71
N VAL A 77 -16.27 -10.19 -48.26
CA VAL A 77 -15.01 -9.90 -47.54
C VAL A 77 -14.96 -8.42 -47.15
N GLY A 78 -14.82 -8.16 -45.85
CA GLY A 78 -14.89 -6.85 -45.21
C GLY A 78 -16.22 -6.54 -44.49
N ASP A 79 -17.29 -7.32 -44.72
CA ASP A 79 -18.58 -7.08 -44.07
C ASP A 79 -18.59 -7.58 -42.61
N ALA A 80 -19.38 -6.93 -41.76
CA ALA A 80 -19.62 -7.36 -40.38
C ALA A 80 -20.68 -8.48 -40.30
N ALA A 81 -20.46 -9.46 -39.43
CA ALA A 81 -21.35 -10.57 -39.16
C ALA A 81 -21.80 -10.54 -37.69
N TYR A 82 -23.11 -10.55 -37.46
CA TYR A 82 -23.69 -10.48 -36.12
C TYR A 82 -24.27 -11.84 -35.72
N VAL A 83 -23.65 -12.53 -34.76
CA VAL A 83 -24.11 -13.84 -34.27
C VAL A 83 -24.83 -13.67 -32.95
N LYS A 84 -26.15 -13.85 -32.96
CA LYS A 84 -27.05 -13.67 -31.82
C LYS A 84 -27.36 -15.01 -31.17
N THR A 85 -27.25 -15.08 -29.85
CA THR A 85 -27.57 -16.27 -29.03
C THR A 85 -28.85 -16.05 -28.26
N ASP A 86 -29.86 -16.87 -28.54
CA ASP A 86 -31.14 -16.92 -27.84
C ASP A 86 -31.20 -18.14 -26.91
N VAL A 87 -31.86 -17.98 -25.76
CA VAL A 87 -32.12 -19.04 -24.78
C VAL A 87 -33.61 -19.08 -24.41
N SER A 88 -34.11 -20.28 -24.15
CA SER A 88 -35.45 -20.54 -23.64
C SER A 88 -35.40 -21.65 -22.58
N GLY A 89 -36.24 -21.60 -21.54
CA GLY A 89 -36.17 -22.58 -20.44
C GLY A 89 -35.06 -22.33 -19.41
N GLN A 90 -34.44 -21.14 -19.44
CA GLN A 90 -33.54 -20.64 -18.40
C GLN A 90 -34.28 -20.37 -17.07
N PRO A 91 -33.57 -20.30 -15.92
CA PRO A 91 -34.17 -19.91 -14.64
C PRO A 91 -34.88 -18.55 -14.70
N GLU A 92 -36.03 -18.41 -14.03
CA GLU A 92 -36.72 -17.09 -13.90
C GLU A 92 -35.87 -16.05 -13.13
N ASN A 93 -34.94 -16.56 -12.32
CA ASN A 93 -33.99 -15.82 -11.52
C ASN A 93 -32.55 -15.98 -12.01
N LEU A 94 -32.34 -16.04 -13.33
CA LEU A 94 -31.01 -16.02 -13.94
C LEU A 94 -30.18 -14.84 -13.40
N TYR A 95 -29.02 -15.14 -12.84
CA TYR A 95 -28.11 -14.20 -12.20
C TYR A 95 -26.81 -14.05 -13.00
N GLY A 96 -26.31 -15.13 -13.58
CA GLY A 96 -25.14 -15.13 -14.46
C GLY A 96 -25.18 -16.23 -15.51
N PHE A 97 -24.31 -16.13 -16.50
CA PHE A 97 -24.12 -17.13 -17.54
C PHE A 97 -22.70 -17.07 -18.14
N GLU A 98 -22.21 -18.21 -18.61
CA GLU A 98 -21.04 -18.30 -19.48
C GLU A 98 -21.44 -18.94 -20.81
N LEU A 99 -20.78 -18.55 -21.89
CA LEU A 99 -20.97 -19.10 -23.24
C LEU A 99 -19.61 -19.31 -23.91
N VAL A 100 -19.37 -20.54 -24.39
CA VAL A 100 -18.14 -20.91 -25.11
C VAL A 100 -18.46 -21.14 -26.60
N PHE A 101 -17.80 -20.39 -27.46
CA PHE A 101 -17.96 -20.46 -28.91
C PHE A 101 -16.66 -20.90 -29.60
N SER A 102 -16.79 -21.60 -30.73
CA SER A 102 -15.70 -21.78 -31.69
C SER A 102 -16.01 -21.13 -33.03
N TYR A 103 -14.96 -20.58 -33.67
CA TYR A 103 -15.01 -19.96 -34.99
C TYR A 103 -13.69 -20.16 -35.75
N ASP A 104 -13.70 -20.03 -37.09
CA ASP A 104 -12.49 -20.18 -37.90
C ASP A 104 -11.82 -18.80 -38.18
N GLU A 105 -10.68 -18.56 -37.55
CA GLU A 105 -9.86 -17.34 -37.65
C GLU A 105 -9.27 -17.08 -39.05
N ASN A 106 -9.32 -18.07 -39.95
CA ASN A 106 -8.98 -17.91 -41.35
C ASN A 106 -10.07 -17.16 -42.13
N PHE A 107 -11.32 -17.19 -41.65
CA PHE A 107 -12.48 -16.60 -42.31
C PHE A 107 -13.09 -15.42 -41.54
N LEU A 108 -12.95 -15.39 -40.22
CA LEU A 108 -13.53 -14.36 -39.36
C LEU A 108 -12.47 -13.75 -38.45
N THR A 109 -12.65 -12.46 -38.13
CA THR A 109 -11.94 -11.81 -37.04
C THR A 109 -12.97 -11.33 -36.04
N TYR A 110 -12.95 -11.88 -34.82
CA TYR A 110 -13.77 -11.40 -33.72
C TYR A 110 -13.45 -9.92 -33.41
N LYS A 111 -14.45 -9.16 -32.97
CA LYS A 111 -14.30 -7.72 -32.66
C LYS A 111 -14.91 -7.29 -31.34
N SER A 112 -16.08 -7.82 -30.98
CA SER A 112 -16.77 -7.48 -29.73
C SER A 112 -17.98 -8.37 -29.53
N TYR A 113 -18.55 -8.37 -28.33
CA TYR A 113 -19.92 -8.81 -28.08
C TYR A 113 -20.80 -7.62 -27.67
N SER A 114 -22.10 -7.90 -27.48
CA SER A 114 -23.04 -6.90 -26.99
C SER A 114 -24.16 -7.56 -26.20
N LEU A 115 -24.43 -6.99 -25.03
CA LEU A 115 -25.50 -7.41 -24.12
C LEU A 115 -26.69 -6.46 -24.25
N LYS A 116 -27.89 -6.98 -23.95
CA LYS A 116 -29.14 -6.22 -23.96
C LYS A 116 -29.33 -5.36 -22.70
N GLU A 117 -28.80 -5.84 -21.58
CA GLU A 117 -28.77 -5.17 -20.28
C GLU A 117 -27.29 -4.86 -20.01
N LYS A 118 -26.93 -3.57 -19.94
CA LYS A 118 -25.52 -3.11 -19.88
C LYS A 118 -25.12 -2.48 -18.56
N ASP A 119 -26.06 -1.81 -17.90
CA ASP A 119 -25.71 -0.83 -16.86
C ASP A 119 -25.47 -1.45 -15.47
N LYS A 120 -25.50 -2.80 -15.37
CA LYS A 120 -25.53 -3.58 -14.10
C LYS A 120 -24.96 -5.01 -14.25
N VAL A 121 -23.86 -5.17 -14.98
CA VAL A 121 -23.27 -6.50 -15.21
C VAL A 121 -21.76 -6.48 -15.01
N VAL A 122 -21.26 -7.53 -14.37
CA VAL A 122 -19.85 -7.92 -14.35
C VAL A 122 -19.61 -8.83 -15.55
N THR A 123 -18.49 -8.66 -16.26
CA THR A 123 -18.20 -9.45 -17.47
C THR A 123 -16.73 -9.80 -17.58
N ALA A 124 -16.44 -11.03 -18.02
CA ALA A 124 -15.11 -11.46 -18.44
C ALA A 124 -15.14 -12.06 -19.85
N GLU A 125 -14.04 -11.93 -20.58
CA GLU A 125 -13.88 -12.46 -21.93
C GLU A 125 -12.49 -13.07 -22.08
N LYS A 126 -12.39 -14.22 -22.76
CA LYS A 126 -11.10 -14.81 -23.17
C LYS A 126 -11.20 -15.31 -24.61
N VAL A 127 -10.16 -15.03 -25.40
CA VAL A 127 -10.04 -15.45 -26.80
C VAL A 127 -8.70 -16.14 -27.02
N SER A 128 -8.73 -17.39 -27.49
CA SER A 128 -7.54 -18.20 -27.77
C SER A 128 -7.84 -19.28 -28.81
N ASP A 129 -7.00 -19.42 -29.84
CA ASP A 129 -7.06 -20.48 -30.86
C ASP A 129 -8.45 -20.70 -31.49
N GLY A 130 -9.15 -19.60 -31.82
CA GLY A 130 -10.50 -19.64 -32.39
C GLY A 130 -11.62 -20.02 -31.39
N ILE A 131 -11.30 -20.16 -30.11
CA ILE A 131 -12.27 -20.24 -29.00
C ILE A 131 -12.50 -18.84 -28.43
N LEU A 132 -13.77 -18.54 -28.13
CA LEU A 132 -14.24 -17.33 -27.47
C LEU A 132 -15.11 -17.74 -26.28
N LYS A 133 -14.65 -17.43 -25.07
CA LYS A 133 -15.40 -17.61 -23.82
C LYS A 133 -15.88 -16.25 -23.33
N ILE A 134 -17.17 -16.12 -23.02
CA ILE A 134 -17.78 -14.91 -22.47
C ILE A 134 -18.55 -15.28 -21.20
N ALA A 135 -18.15 -14.70 -20.07
CA ALA A 135 -18.82 -14.81 -18.78
C ALA A 135 -19.51 -13.49 -18.43
N VAL A 136 -20.73 -13.57 -17.90
CA VAL A 136 -21.57 -12.42 -17.51
C VAL A 136 -22.27 -12.73 -16.21
N SER A 137 -22.12 -11.89 -15.20
CA SER A 137 -22.89 -11.93 -13.95
C SER A 137 -23.60 -10.60 -13.73
N SER A 138 -24.68 -10.59 -12.96
CA SER A 138 -25.28 -9.34 -12.45
C SER A 138 -24.30 -8.68 -11.47
N SER A 139 -24.09 -7.37 -11.62
CA SER A 139 -23.26 -6.57 -10.70
C SER A 139 -24.03 -6.04 -9.49
N ASP A 140 -25.36 -6.15 -9.51
CA ASP A 140 -26.21 -5.96 -8.34
C ASP A 140 -27.04 -7.22 -8.06
N ASN A 141 -27.71 -7.27 -6.91
CA ASN A 141 -28.56 -8.40 -6.52
C ASN A 141 -29.89 -8.49 -7.33
N SER A 142 -29.88 -8.07 -8.60
CA SER A 142 -30.99 -8.24 -9.55
C SER A 142 -30.79 -9.47 -10.46
N ASN A 143 -31.71 -9.68 -11.40
CA ASN A 143 -31.72 -10.85 -12.28
C ASN A 143 -31.69 -10.39 -13.74
N ILE A 144 -30.91 -11.07 -14.57
CA ILE A 144 -30.77 -10.83 -16.01
C ILE A 144 -32.08 -11.24 -16.73
N LYS A 145 -32.77 -10.28 -17.35
CA LYS A 145 -34.13 -10.45 -17.91
C LYS A 145 -34.15 -10.42 -19.43
N SER A 146 -33.28 -11.23 -20.03
CA SER A 146 -33.19 -11.39 -21.48
C SER A 146 -33.33 -12.85 -21.93
N SER A 147 -34.11 -13.06 -22.99
CA SER A 147 -34.05 -14.29 -23.80
C SER A 147 -32.94 -14.25 -24.85
N VAL A 148 -32.26 -13.11 -24.99
CA VAL A 148 -31.10 -12.89 -25.86
C VAL A 148 -29.90 -12.66 -24.96
N LEU A 149 -29.01 -13.65 -24.85
CA LEU A 149 -27.88 -13.56 -23.93
C LEU A 149 -26.79 -12.65 -24.49
N THR A 150 -26.39 -12.84 -25.74
CA THR A 150 -25.35 -12.05 -26.39
C THR A 150 -25.59 -11.87 -27.89
N THR A 151 -25.00 -10.83 -28.48
CA THR A 151 -24.80 -10.70 -29.93
C THR A 151 -23.33 -10.39 -30.21
N LEU A 152 -22.62 -11.37 -30.75
CA LEU A 152 -21.23 -11.31 -31.17
C LEU A 152 -21.08 -10.55 -32.49
N ASN A 153 -19.95 -9.87 -32.66
CA ASN A 153 -19.59 -9.10 -33.85
C ASN A 153 -18.26 -9.63 -34.41
N PHE A 154 -18.29 -10.09 -35.66
CA PHE A 154 -17.11 -10.54 -36.41
C PHE A 154 -16.96 -9.74 -37.70
N VAL A 155 -15.75 -9.67 -38.26
CA VAL A 155 -15.49 -9.14 -39.61
C VAL A 155 -15.05 -10.27 -40.54
N ALA A 156 -15.63 -10.34 -41.73
CA ALA A 156 -15.35 -11.37 -42.73
C ALA A 156 -13.98 -11.15 -43.42
N LYS A 157 -13.00 -12.01 -43.13
CA LYS A 157 -11.60 -11.94 -43.59
C LYS A 157 -11.36 -12.60 -44.95
N LYS A 158 -12.06 -13.71 -45.26
CA LYS A 158 -11.80 -14.55 -46.44
C LYS A 158 -13.09 -15.07 -47.05
N SER A 159 -13.14 -15.17 -48.39
CA SER A 159 -14.29 -15.74 -49.10
C SER A 159 -14.33 -17.27 -48.99
N GLY A 160 -15.52 -17.81 -48.74
CA GLY A 160 -15.80 -19.23 -48.58
C GLY A 160 -16.97 -19.45 -47.63
N ASN A 161 -17.10 -20.67 -47.13
CA ASN A 161 -18.09 -21.00 -46.11
C ASN A 161 -17.37 -21.26 -44.79
N THR A 162 -17.90 -20.71 -43.70
CA THR A 162 -17.43 -20.91 -42.33
C THR A 162 -18.64 -21.06 -41.39
N GLN A 163 -18.42 -21.31 -40.11
CA GLN A 163 -19.47 -21.34 -39.10
C GLN A 163 -18.98 -20.76 -37.78
N VAL A 164 -19.93 -20.25 -36.98
CA VAL A 164 -19.72 -19.98 -35.56
C VAL A 164 -20.57 -20.98 -34.78
N THR A 165 -19.99 -21.65 -33.80
CA THR A 165 -20.62 -22.74 -33.04
C THR A 165 -20.59 -22.44 -31.55
N LEU A 166 -21.75 -22.41 -30.89
CA LEU A 166 -21.85 -22.49 -29.44
C LEU A 166 -21.59 -23.95 -29.02
N LEU A 167 -20.50 -24.16 -28.28
CA LEU A 167 -20.06 -25.46 -27.77
C LEU A 167 -20.67 -25.74 -26.40
N GLU A 168 -20.56 -24.79 -25.48
CA GLU A 168 -20.90 -24.96 -24.07
C GLU A 168 -21.60 -23.71 -23.52
N ALA A 169 -22.39 -23.89 -22.47
CA ALA A 169 -22.97 -22.79 -21.71
C ALA A 169 -23.09 -23.15 -20.23
N VAL A 170 -22.91 -22.17 -19.34
CA VAL A 170 -23.27 -22.28 -17.93
C VAL A 170 -24.38 -21.28 -17.66
N LEU A 171 -25.40 -21.66 -16.89
CA LEU A 171 -26.43 -20.75 -16.38
C LEU A 171 -26.43 -20.80 -14.86
N ILE A 172 -26.46 -19.64 -14.20
CA ILE A 172 -26.43 -19.50 -12.74
C ILE A 172 -27.69 -18.76 -12.28
N ASP A 173 -28.34 -19.27 -11.25
CA ASP A 173 -29.51 -18.66 -10.62
C ASP A 173 -29.15 -17.78 -9.42
N SER A 174 -30.09 -16.94 -8.98
CA SER A 174 -29.88 -15.98 -7.89
C SER A 174 -29.74 -16.62 -6.50
N GLY A 175 -29.76 -17.94 -6.38
CA GLY A 175 -29.48 -18.74 -5.19
C GLY A 175 -28.15 -19.50 -5.26
N MET A 176 -27.33 -19.26 -6.30
CA MET A 176 -26.07 -19.95 -6.60
C MET A 176 -26.23 -21.42 -7.04
N GLY A 177 -27.44 -21.81 -7.44
CA GLY A 177 -27.63 -23.01 -8.26
C GLY A 177 -27.14 -22.77 -9.68
N TYR A 178 -26.28 -23.63 -10.21
CA TYR A 178 -25.79 -23.53 -11.60
C TYR A 178 -26.05 -24.81 -12.41
N THR A 179 -26.17 -24.69 -13.73
CA THR A 179 -26.26 -25.83 -14.66
C THR A 179 -25.20 -25.67 -15.75
N LYS A 180 -24.30 -26.66 -15.89
CA LYS A 180 -23.34 -26.75 -17.01
C LYS A 180 -24.00 -27.49 -18.19
N TYR A 181 -23.94 -26.92 -19.40
CA TYR A 181 -24.52 -27.44 -20.65
C TYR A 181 -23.42 -27.69 -21.68
N ASN A 182 -22.96 -28.92 -21.76
CA ASN A 182 -21.86 -29.32 -22.65
C ASN A 182 -22.40 -29.84 -24.00
N ASP A 183 -21.52 -29.97 -25.01
CA ASP A 183 -21.84 -30.56 -26.31
C ASP A 183 -23.04 -29.92 -27.07
N LEU A 184 -23.35 -28.64 -26.83
CA LEU A 184 -24.51 -27.95 -27.40
C LEU A 184 -24.51 -27.97 -28.94
N ASN A 185 -23.33 -27.81 -29.53
CA ASN A 185 -23.05 -27.87 -30.98
C ASN A 185 -23.99 -27.01 -31.85
N LYS A 186 -24.52 -25.90 -31.31
CA LYS A 186 -25.46 -25.03 -32.01
C LYS A 186 -24.66 -24.10 -32.91
N ASN A 187 -24.80 -24.24 -34.23
CA ASN A 187 -24.00 -23.47 -35.19
C ASN A 187 -24.86 -22.62 -36.12
N VAL A 188 -24.25 -21.55 -36.65
CA VAL A 188 -24.76 -20.77 -37.77
C VAL A 188 -23.70 -20.76 -38.89
N SER A 189 -24.09 -21.21 -40.07
CA SER A 189 -23.22 -21.17 -41.26
C SER A 189 -23.20 -19.78 -41.90
N LEU A 190 -22.02 -19.33 -42.31
CA LEU A 190 -21.78 -18.04 -42.92
C LEU A 190 -21.18 -18.23 -44.32
N SER A 191 -21.84 -17.69 -45.36
CA SER A 191 -21.35 -17.69 -46.74
C SER A 191 -20.75 -16.33 -47.09
N ILE A 192 -19.43 -16.27 -47.25
CA ILE A 192 -18.66 -15.04 -47.54
C ILE A 192 -18.25 -15.02 -49.01
N LYS A 193 -18.71 -14.01 -49.75
CA LYS A 193 -18.36 -13.77 -51.16
C LYS A 193 -17.07 -12.96 -51.29
N ALA A 194 -16.33 -13.20 -52.36
CA ALA A 194 -15.19 -12.36 -52.73
C ALA A 194 -15.68 -10.94 -53.10
N LYS A 195 -14.89 -9.93 -52.73
CA LYS A 195 -15.13 -8.53 -53.10
C LYS A 195 -14.80 -8.34 -54.57
N ASN A 196 -15.82 -8.24 -55.43
CA ASN A 196 -15.64 -8.06 -56.87
C ASN A 196 -14.92 -6.73 -57.16
N SER A 197 -13.70 -6.79 -57.68
CA SER A 197 -13.10 -5.67 -58.40
C SER A 197 -13.81 -5.47 -59.74
N GLY A 198 -14.15 -4.23 -60.07
CA GLY A 198 -14.96 -3.90 -61.24
C GLY A 198 -14.22 -4.07 -62.57
N GLY A 199 -14.10 -5.31 -63.07
CA GLY A 199 -13.62 -5.62 -64.41
C GLY A 199 -14.72 -5.44 -65.47
N GLY A 200 -14.79 -4.27 -66.10
CA GLY A 200 -15.71 -4.01 -67.22
C GLY A 200 -15.40 -4.88 -68.44
N SER A 201 -16.42 -5.56 -68.99
CA SER A 201 -16.25 -6.56 -70.05
C SER A 201 -16.77 -6.12 -71.42
N SER A 202 -15.98 -6.47 -72.44
CA SER A 202 -16.35 -6.68 -73.85
C SER A 202 -16.66 -5.46 -74.74
N GLY A 203 -16.11 -5.52 -75.96
CA GLY A 203 -16.29 -4.51 -77.01
C GLY A 203 -15.42 -4.78 -78.25
N GLY A 204 -15.40 -6.02 -78.73
CA GLY A 204 -14.57 -6.42 -79.88
C GLY A 204 -15.20 -6.03 -81.22
N GLY A 205 -14.44 -5.36 -82.08
CA GLY A 205 -14.80 -5.05 -83.47
C GLY A 205 -13.56 -4.54 -84.21
N GLY A 206 -13.13 -5.24 -85.25
CA GLY A 206 -11.82 -5.02 -85.87
C GLY A 206 -11.85 -4.24 -87.18
N GLY A 207 -10.64 -3.89 -87.65
CA GLY A 207 -10.36 -3.83 -89.09
C GLY A 207 -10.32 -2.45 -89.76
N SER A 208 -9.08 -2.01 -90.06
CA SER A 208 -8.72 -1.24 -91.26
C SER A 208 -9.29 0.18 -91.45
N GLY A 209 -8.45 1.19 -91.22
CA GLY A 209 -8.67 2.57 -91.65
C GLY A 209 -7.48 3.45 -91.25
N GLY A 210 -6.67 3.89 -92.20
CA GLY A 210 -5.40 4.58 -91.92
C GLY A 210 -5.50 6.10 -91.77
N SER A 211 -4.32 6.67 -91.50
CA SER A 211 -3.93 8.08 -91.67
C SER A 211 -4.22 9.09 -90.56
N ILE A 212 -3.11 9.57 -90.01
CA ILE A 212 -2.89 10.90 -89.44
C ILE A 212 -3.41 12.01 -90.36
N THR A 213 -4.03 13.06 -89.78
CA THR A 213 -4.01 14.52 -90.13
C THR A 213 -4.81 15.23 -89.02
N VAL A 214 -4.26 15.96 -88.05
CA VAL A 214 -3.58 17.29 -88.05
C VAL A 214 -4.53 18.49 -88.30
N GLY A 215 -4.68 19.33 -87.26
CA GLY A 215 -5.16 20.74 -87.34
C GLY A 215 -6.67 20.95 -87.17
N GLY A 216 -7.16 21.93 -86.40
CA GLY A 216 -6.46 22.87 -85.50
C GLY A 216 -7.32 24.10 -85.11
N GLY A 217 -6.99 24.73 -83.98
CA GLY A 217 -7.60 26.00 -83.49
C GLY A 217 -8.86 25.81 -82.61
N THR A 218 -9.08 26.59 -81.53
CA THR A 218 -8.43 27.83 -81.07
C THR A 218 -8.46 28.01 -79.53
N ASN A 219 -7.42 28.68 -79.00
CA ASN A 219 -7.31 29.46 -77.74
C ASN A 219 -8.00 28.98 -76.44
N SER A 220 -7.22 28.62 -75.40
CA SER A 220 -6.73 29.58 -74.39
C SER A 220 -5.85 28.93 -73.30
N THR A 221 -4.59 29.35 -73.20
CA THR A 221 -3.79 29.37 -71.94
C THR A 221 -4.25 30.56 -71.08
N THR A 222 -4.06 30.73 -69.78
CA THR A 222 -3.52 30.02 -68.57
C THR A 222 -4.09 30.86 -67.40
N GLY A 223 -4.47 30.41 -66.20
CA GLY A 223 -4.26 29.21 -65.41
C GLY A 223 -4.51 29.59 -63.93
N VAL A 224 -4.54 28.60 -63.02
CA VAL A 224 -4.73 28.72 -61.55
C VAL A 224 -6.16 29.08 -61.05
N SER A 225 -6.59 28.38 -59.99
CA SER A 225 -7.96 28.33 -59.45
C SER A 225 -8.38 29.55 -58.60
N PRO A 226 -9.70 29.80 -58.43
CA PRO A 226 -10.23 30.90 -57.61
C PRO A 226 -10.27 30.59 -56.10
N THR A 227 -10.42 31.65 -55.31
CA THR A 227 -10.41 31.67 -53.84
C THR A 227 -11.81 31.98 -53.27
N MET A 228 -12.06 31.52 -52.03
CA MET A 228 -12.92 32.07 -50.96
C MET A 228 -13.98 31.13 -50.36
N GLU A 229 -13.96 31.13 -49.02
CA GLU A 229 -14.61 30.35 -47.95
C GLU A 229 -16.14 30.57 -47.78
N PRO A 230 -16.83 30.07 -46.71
CA PRO A 230 -16.43 29.15 -45.62
C PRO A 230 -17.39 27.97 -45.35
N SER A 231 -16.94 26.98 -44.55
CA SER A 231 -17.71 26.27 -43.49
C SER A 231 -17.18 24.85 -43.21
N ASN A 232 -17.03 24.54 -41.91
CA ASN A 232 -16.97 23.22 -41.25
C ASN A 232 -17.03 21.95 -42.12
N ASN A 233 -15.98 21.13 -42.06
CA ASN A 233 -16.10 19.69 -41.76
C ASN A 233 -14.74 19.06 -41.41
N ILE A 234 -14.71 18.24 -40.37
CA ILE A 234 -13.57 17.42 -39.94
C ILE A 234 -13.58 16.12 -40.77
N PRO A 235 -12.50 15.76 -41.50
CA PRO A 235 -12.35 14.44 -42.10
C PRO A 235 -11.59 13.50 -41.17
N THR A 236 -12.22 12.37 -40.87
CA THR A 236 -11.63 11.18 -40.24
C THR A 236 -10.39 10.70 -41.01
N VAL A 237 -9.29 10.42 -40.30
CA VAL A 237 -8.14 9.65 -40.81
C VAL A 237 -8.11 8.29 -40.11
N ILE A 238 -7.70 7.27 -40.88
CA ILE A 238 -7.68 5.85 -40.51
C ILE A 238 -6.37 5.55 -39.77
N PRO A 239 -6.38 4.82 -38.63
CA PRO A 239 -5.15 4.30 -38.04
C PRO A 239 -4.68 3.04 -38.80
N GLU A 240 -3.40 3.01 -39.21
CA GLU A 240 -2.70 1.79 -39.59
C GLU A 240 -2.20 1.05 -38.34
N GLU A 241 -1.91 -0.25 -38.45
CA GLU A 241 -1.46 -1.09 -37.33
C GLU A 241 0.03 -0.87 -36.97
N THR A 242 0.38 -1.28 -35.75
CA THR A 242 1.73 -1.43 -35.17
C THR A 242 2.52 -0.14 -34.91
N ASN A 243 2.47 0.30 -33.66
CA ASN A 243 3.61 0.95 -33.01
C ASN A 243 3.89 0.27 -31.67
N LYS A 244 5.19 0.17 -31.34
CA LYS A 244 5.67 -0.33 -30.04
C LYS A 244 5.35 0.70 -28.93
N PRO A 245 5.53 0.36 -27.63
CA PRO A 245 5.45 1.31 -26.51
C PRO A 245 6.52 2.42 -26.50
N THR A 246 6.98 2.91 -27.65
CA THR A 246 8.06 3.90 -27.77
C THR A 246 7.60 5.22 -28.44
N ASP A 247 6.39 5.26 -28.99
CA ASP A 247 5.91 6.36 -29.84
C ASP A 247 4.97 7.37 -29.14
N ILE A 248 4.92 7.38 -27.80
CA ILE A 248 4.08 8.33 -27.03
C ILE A 248 4.76 9.70 -26.87
N PHE A 249 6.06 9.72 -26.56
CA PHE A 249 6.84 10.94 -26.36
C PHE A 249 8.13 10.91 -27.19
N ASN A 250 8.41 11.99 -27.90
CA ASN A 250 9.52 12.07 -28.87
C ASN A 250 10.93 12.17 -28.23
N ASP A 251 11.01 12.36 -26.93
CA ASP A 251 12.23 12.53 -26.13
C ASP A 251 12.44 11.41 -25.09
N ILE A 252 11.57 10.40 -25.04
CA ILE A 252 11.72 9.19 -24.21
C ILE A 252 12.13 8.03 -25.11
N ASN A 253 13.43 7.70 -25.11
CA ASN A 253 13.98 6.59 -25.89
C ASN A 253 13.82 5.23 -25.18
N ASP A 254 13.99 4.13 -25.92
CA ASP A 254 13.87 2.75 -25.42
C ASP A 254 14.82 2.39 -24.25
N GLU A 255 15.91 3.14 -24.07
CA GLU A 255 16.95 2.90 -23.05
C GLU A 255 16.80 3.82 -21.81
N SER A 256 15.81 4.72 -21.80
CA SER A 256 15.60 5.65 -20.69
C SER A 256 15.10 4.94 -19.43
N TRP A 257 15.80 5.11 -18.32
CA TRP A 257 15.51 4.47 -17.03
C TRP A 257 14.09 4.77 -16.52
N SER A 258 13.57 5.98 -16.77
CA SER A 258 12.23 6.41 -16.36
C SER A 258 11.13 6.03 -17.36
N LYS A 259 11.47 5.42 -18.51
CA LYS A 259 10.52 5.16 -19.62
C LYS A 259 9.24 4.47 -19.15
N ASN A 260 9.38 3.36 -18.41
CA ASN A 260 8.23 2.55 -17.99
C ASN A 260 7.32 3.36 -17.05
N ALA A 261 7.89 4.03 -16.05
CA ALA A 261 7.15 4.90 -15.14
C ALA A 261 6.39 6.02 -15.88
N VAL A 262 7.06 6.67 -16.85
CA VAL A 262 6.45 7.75 -17.65
C VAL A 262 5.29 7.26 -18.53
N ILE A 263 5.43 6.08 -19.14
CA ILE A 263 4.38 5.49 -19.99
C ILE A 263 3.18 5.03 -19.16
N GLU A 264 3.40 4.30 -18.07
CA GLU A 264 2.28 3.78 -17.28
C GLU A 264 1.54 4.91 -16.54
N LEU A 265 2.25 5.90 -16.00
CA LEU A 265 1.58 7.08 -15.43
C LEU A 265 0.85 7.93 -16.49
N TYR A 266 1.25 7.88 -17.76
CA TYR A 266 0.49 8.50 -18.86
C TYR A 266 -0.77 7.70 -19.21
N ASN A 267 -0.67 6.36 -19.26
CA ASN A 267 -1.82 5.46 -19.46
C ASN A 267 -2.86 5.62 -18.34
N LEU A 268 -2.41 5.82 -17.10
CA LEU A 268 -3.23 6.12 -15.93
C LEU A 268 -3.73 7.58 -15.88
N GLY A 269 -3.34 8.44 -16.83
CA GLY A 269 -3.76 9.85 -16.91
C GLY A 269 -3.14 10.77 -15.84
N ILE A 270 -2.20 10.27 -15.03
CA ILE A 270 -1.54 10.99 -13.94
C ILE A 270 -0.57 12.04 -14.50
N VAL A 271 0.30 11.64 -15.45
CA VAL A 271 1.23 12.55 -16.13
C VAL A 271 0.79 12.82 -17.58
N ASN A 272 1.16 13.98 -18.09
CA ASN A 272 0.87 14.40 -19.46
C ASN A 272 2.14 15.01 -20.08
N GLY A 273 2.31 14.85 -21.40
CA GLY A 273 3.34 15.54 -22.17
C GLY A 273 2.94 16.96 -22.58
N TYR A 274 3.85 17.63 -23.27
CA TYR A 274 3.66 18.97 -23.84
C TYR A 274 3.05 18.89 -25.26
N GLU A 275 2.48 19.99 -25.74
CA GLU A 275 1.85 20.09 -27.08
C GLU A 275 2.81 19.79 -28.25
N ASP A 276 4.12 19.87 -28.02
CA ASP A 276 5.19 19.53 -28.96
C ASP A 276 5.48 18.01 -29.03
N GLY A 277 4.76 17.18 -28.28
CA GLY A 277 4.90 15.72 -28.24
C GLY A 277 6.05 15.22 -27.38
N SER A 278 6.63 16.07 -26.51
CA SER A 278 7.70 15.69 -25.58
C SER A 278 7.21 15.54 -24.14
N PHE A 279 7.94 14.80 -23.32
CA PHE A 279 7.72 14.67 -21.87
C PHE A 279 8.60 15.61 -21.03
N LYS A 280 9.77 15.97 -21.53
CA LYS A 280 10.84 16.77 -20.90
C LYS A 280 11.29 16.17 -19.56
N PRO A 281 11.89 14.95 -19.56
CA PRO A 281 12.24 14.20 -18.35
C PRO A 281 13.12 14.99 -17.37
N GLU A 282 14.09 15.75 -17.88
CA GLU A 282 15.08 16.49 -17.10
C GLU A 282 14.58 17.86 -16.57
N ASN A 283 13.36 18.28 -16.90
CA ASN A 283 12.83 19.54 -16.36
C ASN A 283 12.46 19.38 -14.89
N SER A 284 12.81 20.36 -14.04
CA SER A 284 12.32 20.45 -12.67
C SER A 284 10.79 20.59 -12.61
N VAL A 285 10.17 19.96 -11.62
CA VAL A 285 8.73 19.98 -11.37
C VAL A 285 8.38 21.08 -10.37
N THR A 286 7.38 21.90 -10.67
CA THR A 286 6.85 22.88 -9.72
C THR A 286 6.05 22.21 -8.60
N ARG A 287 6.02 22.83 -7.42
CA ARG A 287 5.29 22.36 -6.25
C ARG A 287 3.79 22.17 -6.53
N ALA A 288 3.21 23.00 -7.40
CA ALA A 288 1.84 22.85 -7.91
C ALA A 288 1.67 21.63 -8.84
N GLU A 289 2.60 21.38 -9.77
CA GLU A 289 2.57 20.20 -10.65
C GLU A 289 2.73 18.90 -9.85
N PHE A 290 3.64 18.87 -8.87
CA PHE A 290 3.82 17.73 -7.99
C PHE A 290 2.53 17.39 -7.23
N LEU A 291 1.87 18.40 -6.64
CA LEU A 291 0.57 18.20 -5.97
C LEU A 291 -0.49 17.65 -6.93
N LYS A 292 -0.56 18.13 -8.17
CA LYS A 292 -1.47 17.57 -9.17
C LYS A 292 -1.20 16.08 -9.40
N PHE A 293 0.06 15.70 -9.62
CA PHE A 293 0.41 14.30 -9.88
C PHE A 293 0.10 13.39 -8.69
N ILE A 294 0.50 13.75 -7.46
CA ILE A 294 0.29 12.90 -6.29
C ILE A 294 -1.20 12.83 -5.88
N ILE A 295 -1.97 13.92 -5.97
CA ILE A 295 -3.41 13.90 -5.67
C ILE A 295 -4.19 13.05 -6.69
N THR A 296 -3.76 13.05 -7.97
CA THR A 296 -4.35 12.16 -8.99
C THR A 296 -3.94 10.70 -8.77
N ALA A 297 -2.67 10.42 -8.45
CA ALA A 297 -2.18 9.07 -8.19
C ALA A 297 -2.79 8.42 -6.93
N LEU A 298 -3.13 9.22 -5.92
CA LEU A 298 -3.82 8.80 -4.70
C LEU A 298 -5.35 8.78 -4.85
N GLU A 299 -5.89 9.12 -6.03
CA GLU A 299 -7.34 9.26 -6.29
C GLU A 299 -8.12 10.11 -5.26
N ALA A 300 -7.43 11.04 -4.57
CA ALA A 300 -7.85 11.56 -3.26
C ALA A 300 -9.01 12.58 -3.28
N GLY A 301 -9.76 12.65 -4.37
CA GLY A 301 -10.95 13.47 -4.54
C GLY A 301 -10.67 14.98 -4.73
N VAL A 302 -11.01 15.51 -5.90
CA VAL A 302 -10.83 16.94 -6.21
C VAL A 302 -12.18 17.64 -6.35
N SER A 303 -12.39 18.71 -5.58
CA SER A 303 -13.58 19.58 -5.69
C SER A 303 -13.23 20.89 -6.38
N GLU A 304 -13.87 21.16 -7.51
CA GLU A 304 -13.80 22.46 -8.20
C GLU A 304 -14.71 23.54 -7.56
N ASN A 305 -15.57 23.16 -6.61
CA ASN A 305 -16.55 24.05 -6.00
C ASN A 305 -16.05 24.61 -4.65
N ASN A 306 -16.30 25.91 -4.42
CA ASN A 306 -16.02 26.64 -3.18
C ASN A 306 -14.54 26.62 -2.73
N ILE A 307 -13.60 26.58 -3.68
CA ILE A 307 -12.16 26.67 -3.38
C ILE A 307 -11.85 28.01 -2.70
N SER A 308 -11.15 27.94 -1.56
CA SER A 308 -10.66 29.10 -0.81
C SER A 308 -9.29 28.77 -0.23
N LEU A 309 -8.23 29.20 -0.91
CA LEU A 309 -6.86 29.00 -0.44
C LEU A 309 -6.47 30.11 0.56
N PRO A 310 -5.75 29.77 1.66
CA PRO A 310 -5.34 30.75 2.68
C PRO A 310 -4.05 31.50 2.33
N PHE A 311 -3.39 31.17 1.21
CA PHE A 311 -2.04 31.61 0.89
C PHE A 311 -2.03 32.87 0.00
N SER A 312 -1.18 33.83 0.37
CA SER A 312 -1.10 35.16 -0.23
C SER A 312 -0.65 35.19 -1.71
N ASP A 313 -0.01 34.12 -2.18
CA ASP A 313 0.55 33.94 -3.52
C ASP A 313 -0.24 32.93 -4.38
N THR A 314 -1.45 32.55 -3.95
CA THR A 314 -2.32 31.63 -4.69
C THR A 314 -3.63 32.28 -5.13
N TYR A 315 -4.19 31.82 -6.24
CA TYR A 315 -5.44 32.35 -6.79
C TYR A 315 -6.44 31.21 -7.04
N ASN A 316 -7.65 31.33 -6.48
CA ASN A 316 -8.69 30.28 -6.56
C ASN A 316 -9.18 29.97 -8.00
N SER A 317 -8.80 30.78 -9.00
CA SER A 317 -9.12 30.59 -10.41
C SER A 317 -8.04 29.86 -11.22
N GLU A 318 -6.87 29.59 -10.63
CA GLU A 318 -5.77 28.92 -11.32
C GLU A 318 -5.93 27.41 -11.38
N TRP A 319 -5.32 26.79 -12.39
CA TRP A 319 -5.43 25.35 -12.67
C TRP A 319 -4.99 24.47 -11.50
N TYR A 320 -4.07 24.95 -10.65
CA TYR A 320 -3.56 24.23 -9.50
C TYR A 320 -4.48 24.32 -8.28
N ALA A 321 -5.39 25.29 -8.23
CA ALA A 321 -6.16 25.61 -7.03
C ALA A 321 -7.03 24.44 -6.48
N PRO A 322 -7.66 23.59 -7.31
CA PRO A 322 -8.37 22.41 -6.82
C PRO A 322 -7.45 21.41 -6.11
N TYR A 323 -6.23 21.22 -6.62
CA TYR A 323 -5.24 20.29 -6.07
C TYR A 323 -4.59 20.81 -4.78
N VAL A 324 -4.26 22.11 -4.72
CA VAL A 324 -3.80 22.74 -3.46
C VAL A 324 -4.89 22.68 -2.38
N SER A 325 -6.16 22.87 -2.76
CA SER A 325 -7.30 22.74 -1.84
C SER A 325 -7.46 21.31 -1.32
N ALA A 326 -7.33 20.29 -2.18
CA ALA A 326 -7.35 18.88 -1.77
C ALA A 326 -6.20 18.55 -0.81
N ALA A 327 -4.97 18.94 -1.16
CA ALA A 327 -3.78 18.72 -0.33
C ALA A 327 -3.85 19.43 1.03
N LEU A 328 -4.46 20.61 1.10
CA LEU A 328 -4.78 21.32 2.35
C LEU A 328 -5.78 20.55 3.23
N ASN A 329 -6.90 20.09 2.64
CA ASN A 329 -7.92 19.34 3.37
C ASN A 329 -7.38 18.02 3.93
N LEU A 330 -6.45 17.39 3.20
CA LEU A 330 -5.72 16.19 3.59
C LEU A 330 -4.51 16.47 4.50
N LYS A 331 -4.21 17.75 4.82
CA LYS A 331 -3.04 18.17 5.63
C LYS A 331 -1.68 17.72 5.06
N MET A 332 -1.61 17.48 3.76
CA MET A 332 -0.36 17.16 3.05
C MET A 332 0.58 18.37 3.03
N VAL A 333 0.01 19.57 2.97
CA VAL A 333 0.73 20.86 2.93
C VAL A 333 0.13 21.86 3.91
N ASN A 334 0.97 22.70 4.52
CA ASN A 334 0.56 23.77 5.44
C ASN A 334 0.93 25.18 4.93
N GLY A 335 1.66 25.29 3.80
CA GLY A 335 2.35 26.51 3.38
C GLY A 335 3.68 26.72 4.11
N TYR A 336 4.23 27.93 3.98
CA TYR A 336 5.43 28.41 4.68
C TYR A 336 5.03 29.50 5.71
N ASP A 337 5.92 29.79 6.66
CA ASP A 337 5.69 30.74 7.77
C ASP A 337 5.45 32.20 7.32
N ASP A 338 5.72 32.52 6.06
CA ASP A 338 5.50 33.83 5.43
C ASP A 338 4.13 33.97 4.75
N GLU A 339 3.18 33.08 5.08
CA GLU A 339 1.83 32.99 4.49
C GLU A 339 1.83 32.72 2.97
N THR A 340 2.88 32.08 2.44
CA THR A 340 2.99 31.65 1.02
C THR A 340 2.85 30.13 0.84
N PHE A 341 2.50 29.70 -0.37
CA PHE A 341 2.51 28.30 -0.80
C PHE A 341 3.61 28.00 -1.83
N ARG A 342 4.00 29.01 -2.61
CA ARG A 342 5.02 28.99 -3.67
C ARG A 342 4.68 27.99 -4.79
N PRO A 343 3.52 28.13 -5.47
CA PRO A 343 3.03 27.15 -6.44
C PRO A 343 4.00 26.93 -7.61
N ASP A 344 4.65 28.00 -8.09
CA ASP A 344 5.57 27.98 -9.23
C ASP A 344 7.04 27.72 -8.84
N SER A 345 7.35 27.57 -7.54
CA SER A 345 8.69 27.15 -7.11
C SER A 345 8.88 25.66 -7.37
N TYR A 346 10.10 25.27 -7.74
CA TYR A 346 10.46 23.85 -7.87
C TYR A 346 10.42 23.17 -6.50
N ILE A 347 9.99 21.90 -6.49
CA ILE A 347 9.88 21.12 -5.25
C ILE A 347 11.19 20.37 -4.99
N SER A 348 11.70 20.45 -3.77
CA SER A 348 12.88 19.69 -3.36
C SER A 348 12.54 18.22 -3.07
N ARG A 349 13.55 17.35 -3.12
CA ARG A 349 13.40 15.92 -2.82
C ARG A 349 12.88 15.64 -1.41
N GLU A 350 13.32 16.41 -0.40
CA GLU A 350 12.81 16.28 0.98
C GLU A 350 11.36 16.78 1.14
N GLU A 351 10.96 17.83 0.42
CA GLU A 351 9.57 18.33 0.43
C GLU A 351 8.62 17.33 -0.24
N ALA A 352 9.05 16.73 -1.36
CA ALA A 352 8.31 15.68 -2.05
C ALA A 352 8.07 14.46 -1.14
N ALA A 353 9.11 14.01 -0.41
CA ALA A 353 8.99 12.92 0.55
C ALA A 353 7.97 13.24 1.66
N ALA A 354 8.03 14.44 2.24
CA ALA A 354 7.11 14.87 3.29
C ALA A 354 5.64 14.94 2.81
N ILE A 355 5.39 15.45 1.60
CA ILE A 355 4.04 15.51 1.02
C ILE A 355 3.48 14.11 0.78
N VAL A 356 4.31 13.19 0.26
CA VAL A 356 3.89 11.82 -0.06
C VAL A 356 3.54 11.04 1.21
N CYS A 357 4.39 11.03 2.23
CA CYS A 357 4.08 10.38 3.51
C CYS A 357 2.80 10.94 4.14
N ARG A 358 2.62 12.27 4.16
CA ARG A 358 1.40 12.87 4.73
C ARG A 358 0.14 12.53 3.94
N GLY A 359 0.23 12.37 2.62
CA GLY A 359 -0.91 11.92 1.80
C GLY A 359 -1.34 10.49 2.15
N ILE A 360 -0.36 9.60 2.26
CA ILE A 360 -0.52 8.20 2.68
C ILE A 360 -1.16 8.12 4.08
N ASP A 361 -0.63 8.90 5.04
CA ASP A 361 -1.16 8.98 6.40
C ASP A 361 -2.59 9.54 6.45
N ALA A 362 -2.88 10.57 5.64
CA ALA A 362 -4.21 11.17 5.57
C ALA A 362 -5.27 10.24 4.99
N MET A 363 -4.86 9.28 4.15
CA MET A 363 -5.71 8.21 3.62
C MET A 363 -5.79 6.97 4.53
N GLY A 364 -5.02 6.92 5.62
CA GLY A 364 -4.96 5.75 6.51
C GLY A 364 -4.23 4.54 5.89
N ILE A 365 -3.38 4.77 4.89
CA ILE A 365 -2.65 3.74 4.17
C ILE A 365 -1.37 3.37 4.94
N SER A 366 -1.13 2.08 5.16
CA SER A 366 0.15 1.59 5.69
C SER A 366 1.17 1.41 4.56
N LEU A 367 2.45 1.69 4.85
CA LEU A 367 3.56 1.33 3.98
C LEU A 367 4.41 0.28 4.69
N ASP A 368 4.41 -0.95 4.16
CA ASP A 368 5.25 -2.01 4.70
C ASP A 368 6.73 -1.76 4.41
N SER A 369 7.57 -2.00 5.41
CA SER A 369 9.02 -1.83 5.33
C SER A 369 9.69 -3.17 4.98
N TYR A 370 10.34 -3.23 3.83
CA TYR A 370 11.02 -4.44 3.32
C TYR A 370 12.52 -4.26 3.10
N ARG A 371 13.06 -3.04 3.24
CA ARG A 371 14.50 -2.77 3.24
C ARG A 371 15.00 -2.46 4.65
N LEU A 372 16.20 -2.93 4.97
CA LEU A 372 16.94 -2.50 6.16
C LEU A 372 17.23 -0.99 6.06
N LYS A 373 17.11 -0.27 7.19
CA LYS A 373 17.54 1.12 7.27
C LYS A 373 19.06 1.19 7.00
N ILE A 374 19.45 2.06 6.07
CA ILE A 374 20.84 2.49 5.87
C ILE A 374 21.03 3.90 6.44
N THR A 375 22.27 4.39 6.41
CA THR A 375 22.58 5.83 6.53
C THR A 375 22.88 6.34 5.12
N PHE A 376 22.31 7.49 4.75
CA PHE A 376 22.73 8.20 3.53
C PHE A 376 23.98 9.02 3.83
N GLU A 377 24.92 9.11 2.89
CA GLU A 377 26.18 9.86 3.07
C GLU A 377 25.94 11.37 3.29
N ASP A 378 24.77 11.87 2.89
CA ASP A 378 24.29 13.24 3.06
C ASP A 378 23.12 13.36 4.06
N GLU A 379 22.94 12.40 4.97
CA GLU A 379 21.91 12.43 6.01
C GLU A 379 21.95 13.73 6.83
N ASN A 380 23.15 14.27 7.09
CA ASN A 380 23.37 15.48 7.88
C ASN A 380 22.88 16.79 7.23
N ILE A 381 22.44 16.77 5.97
CA ILE A 381 21.83 17.93 5.30
C ILE A 381 20.33 17.72 5.00
N ILE A 382 19.76 16.57 5.38
CA ILE A 382 18.30 16.38 5.41
C ILE A 382 17.75 17.25 6.55
N SER A 383 16.73 18.05 6.30
CA SER A 383 16.12 18.84 7.39
C SER A 383 15.37 17.94 8.36
N ASP A 384 15.45 18.23 9.67
CA ASP A 384 14.89 17.43 10.77
C ASP A 384 13.45 16.96 10.53
N TYR A 385 12.60 17.83 9.98
CA TYR A 385 11.19 17.53 9.68
C TYR A 385 10.98 16.43 8.62
N ALA A 386 12.01 16.15 7.81
CA ALA A 386 11.95 15.25 6.66
C ALA A 386 12.63 13.90 6.90
N VAL A 387 13.48 13.77 7.92
CA VAL A 387 14.30 12.57 8.19
C VAL A 387 13.45 11.29 8.26
N ASP A 388 12.36 11.31 9.03
CA ASP A 388 11.47 10.15 9.17
C ASP A 388 10.77 9.79 7.84
N TYR A 389 10.25 10.80 7.12
CA TYR A 389 9.57 10.60 5.83
C TYR A 389 10.52 10.01 4.78
N VAL A 390 11.77 10.49 4.71
CA VAL A 390 12.80 9.93 3.82
C VAL A 390 13.05 8.47 4.18
N TYR A 391 13.26 8.14 5.46
CA TYR A 391 13.51 6.75 5.85
C TYR A 391 12.32 5.82 5.61
N ARG A 392 11.09 6.28 5.85
CA ARG A 392 9.87 5.50 5.63
C ARG A 392 9.61 5.22 4.15
N LEU A 393 9.86 6.19 3.26
CA LEU A 393 9.77 5.96 1.81
C LEU A 393 10.95 5.12 1.28
N TYR A 394 12.11 5.16 1.93
CA TYR A 394 13.25 4.32 1.57
C TYR A 394 13.04 2.86 2.00
N SER A 395 12.54 2.61 3.22
CA SER A 395 12.31 1.26 3.75
C SER A 395 11.18 0.52 3.01
N SER A 396 10.18 1.26 2.53
CA SER A 396 9.13 0.81 1.59
C SER A 396 9.53 0.94 0.11
N GLY A 397 10.77 1.33 -0.15
CA GLY A 397 11.41 1.41 -1.47
C GLY A 397 10.72 2.27 -2.54
N VAL A 398 9.82 3.16 -2.12
CA VAL A 398 9.23 4.21 -2.95
C VAL A 398 10.33 5.14 -3.47
N ILE A 399 11.31 5.48 -2.62
CA ILE A 399 12.50 6.25 -3.00
C ILE A 399 13.78 5.41 -2.93
N ASN A 400 14.79 5.87 -3.66
CA ASN A 400 16.16 5.37 -3.65
C ASN A 400 17.13 6.55 -3.47
N GLY A 401 18.32 6.27 -2.93
CA GLY A 401 19.47 7.15 -3.09
C GLY A 401 20.05 7.07 -4.51
N ASP A 402 21.09 7.87 -4.77
CA ASP A 402 21.88 7.80 -6.00
C ASP A 402 23.04 6.78 -5.92
N GLU A 403 23.89 6.78 -6.95
CA GLU A 403 25.09 5.92 -7.05
C GLU A 403 26.21 6.25 -6.04
N ASN A 404 26.05 7.28 -5.20
CA ASN A 404 26.97 7.61 -4.12
C ASN A 404 26.34 7.39 -2.74
N GLN A 405 25.15 6.76 -2.68
CA GLN A 405 24.34 6.62 -1.46
C GLN A 405 23.93 7.98 -0.86
N CYS A 406 23.78 9.00 -1.69
CA CYS A 406 23.20 10.29 -1.30
C CYS A 406 21.69 10.31 -1.58
N PHE A 407 20.90 10.92 -0.70
CA PHE A 407 19.48 11.19 -0.93
C PHE A 407 19.28 12.48 -1.75
N ARG A 408 20.20 13.45 -1.65
CA ARG A 408 20.17 14.79 -2.26
C ARG A 408 18.95 15.63 -1.82
N PRO A 409 18.75 15.87 -0.50
CA PRO A 409 17.50 16.43 0.04
C PRO A 409 17.11 17.80 -0.52
N LYS A 410 18.09 18.64 -0.86
CA LYS A 410 17.88 20.02 -1.32
C LYS A 410 17.80 20.17 -2.85
N ASP A 411 18.02 19.10 -3.62
CA ASP A 411 17.92 19.14 -5.08
C ASP A 411 16.44 19.21 -5.51
N ASP A 412 16.18 19.93 -6.60
CA ASP A 412 14.87 19.96 -7.26
C ASP A 412 14.53 18.60 -7.88
N MET A 413 13.27 18.17 -7.75
CA MET A 413 12.77 16.95 -8.40
C MET A 413 12.59 17.17 -9.91
N SER A 414 13.26 16.36 -10.74
CA SER A 414 12.97 16.29 -12.18
C SER A 414 11.62 15.60 -12.47
N ARG A 415 11.09 15.79 -13.68
CA ARG A 415 9.87 15.12 -14.16
C ARG A 415 10.06 13.61 -14.24
N ALA A 416 11.26 13.13 -14.59
CA ALA A 416 11.61 11.71 -14.58
C ALA A 416 11.64 11.12 -13.16
N GLU A 417 12.31 11.78 -12.21
CA GLU A 417 12.33 11.35 -10.80
C GLU A 417 10.94 11.40 -10.16
N THR A 418 10.13 12.41 -10.49
CA THR A 418 8.74 12.52 -10.03
C THR A 418 7.88 11.37 -10.57
N ALA A 419 7.99 11.07 -11.87
CA ALA A 419 7.30 9.93 -12.46
C ALA A 419 7.75 8.61 -11.80
N GLN A 420 9.05 8.41 -11.60
CA GLN A 420 9.55 7.19 -10.96
C GLN A 420 9.08 7.05 -9.51
N LEU A 421 9.10 8.13 -8.71
CA LEU A 421 8.64 8.12 -7.33
C LEU A 421 7.16 7.72 -7.24
N ILE A 422 6.31 8.34 -8.07
CA ILE A 422 4.87 8.06 -8.08
C ILE A 422 4.59 6.65 -8.62
N TRP A 423 5.33 6.19 -9.62
CA TRP A 423 5.22 4.82 -10.12
C TRP A 423 5.65 3.78 -9.08
N ASN A 424 6.76 4.00 -8.38
CA ASN A 424 7.18 3.15 -7.27
C ASN A 424 6.12 3.14 -6.15
N LEU A 425 5.55 4.29 -5.80
CA LEU A 425 4.46 4.37 -4.84
C LEU A 425 3.27 3.52 -5.26
N ILE A 426 2.78 3.68 -6.50
CA ILE A 426 1.65 2.89 -7.01
C ILE A 426 1.95 1.39 -6.96
N ASN A 427 3.16 0.95 -7.28
CA ASN A 427 3.56 -0.46 -7.18
C ASN A 427 3.73 -0.93 -5.72
N THR A 428 4.14 -0.07 -4.79
CA THR A 428 4.20 -0.42 -3.36
C THR A 428 2.80 -0.52 -2.75
N LEU A 429 1.84 0.28 -3.23
CA LEU A 429 0.44 0.25 -2.80
C LEU A 429 -0.37 -0.87 -3.48
N ASN A 430 -0.08 -1.14 -4.76
CA ASN A 430 -0.71 -2.17 -5.57
C ASN A 430 0.39 -3.07 -6.17
N PRO A 431 0.95 -4.02 -5.40
CA PRO A 431 2.02 -4.89 -5.87
C PRO A 431 1.52 -5.82 -6.99
N VAL A 432 1.75 -5.41 -8.24
CA VAL A 432 1.45 -6.21 -9.42
C VAL A 432 2.38 -7.42 -9.46
N GLU A 433 1.84 -8.62 -9.20
CA GLU A 433 2.55 -9.89 -9.42
C GLU A 433 2.93 -10.01 -10.90
N SER A 434 4.17 -9.67 -11.22
CA SER A 434 4.75 -9.80 -12.56
C SER A 434 6.16 -10.40 -12.48
N GLU A 435 6.28 -11.69 -12.79
CA GLU A 435 7.50 -12.49 -12.58
C GLU A 435 8.73 -12.06 -13.43
N GLU A 436 8.59 -11.10 -14.35
CA GLU A 436 9.69 -10.69 -15.24
C GLU A 436 10.63 -9.62 -14.63
N GLN A 437 10.19 -8.78 -13.69
CA GLN A 437 11.04 -7.69 -13.18
C GLN A 437 12.08 -8.14 -12.15
N MET A 438 11.84 -9.24 -11.43
CA MET A 438 12.83 -9.84 -10.50
C MET A 438 14.03 -10.52 -11.20
N LYS A 439 14.10 -10.51 -12.54
CA LYS A 439 15.31 -10.90 -13.30
C LYS A 439 16.29 -9.76 -13.60
N VAL A 440 15.93 -8.50 -13.32
CA VAL A 440 16.75 -7.33 -13.70
C VAL A 440 17.51 -6.71 -12.51
N LEU A 441 17.04 -6.87 -11.27
CA LEU A 441 17.70 -6.32 -10.07
C LEU A 441 18.57 -7.34 -9.28
N GLY A 442 19.06 -8.39 -9.96
CA GLY A 442 19.64 -9.57 -9.32
C GLY A 442 21.04 -9.98 -9.75
N LYS A 443 21.86 -9.11 -10.38
CA LYS A 443 23.29 -9.36 -10.60
C LYS A 443 24.18 -8.11 -10.56
N ASP A 444 25.13 -8.15 -9.63
CA ASP A 444 26.48 -7.59 -9.73
C ASP A 444 26.66 -6.09 -10.08
N LYS A 445 26.50 -5.22 -9.07
CA LYS A 445 27.42 -4.08 -8.87
C LYS A 445 27.68 -3.84 -7.37
N ALA A 446 28.65 -4.56 -6.82
CA ALA A 446 29.43 -4.03 -5.71
C ALA A 446 30.29 -2.87 -6.25
N TYR A 447 30.41 -1.77 -5.49
CA TYR A 447 31.27 -0.65 -5.87
C TYR A 447 32.74 -1.06 -5.95
N PRO A 448 33.42 -0.90 -7.10
CA PRO A 448 34.86 -1.03 -7.17
C PRO A 448 35.50 0.30 -6.73
N VAL A 449 36.26 0.29 -5.64
CA VAL A 449 37.19 1.37 -5.30
C VAL A 449 38.24 1.46 -6.40
N SER A 450 38.44 2.65 -6.98
CA SER A 450 39.42 2.86 -8.05
C SER A 450 40.76 3.35 -7.51
N GLU A 451 41.78 2.49 -7.59
CA GLU A 451 43.18 2.93 -7.64
C GLU A 451 43.59 3.11 -9.10
N ASN A 452 43.72 4.37 -9.53
CA ASN A 452 44.58 4.78 -10.64
C ASN A 452 45.96 5.15 -10.04
N ASP A 453 47.13 4.99 -10.67
CA ASP A 453 47.51 4.60 -12.02
C ASP A 453 48.97 4.07 -11.95
N LEU A 454 49.43 3.28 -12.95
CA LEU A 454 50.67 3.53 -13.73
C LEU A 454 51.27 2.25 -14.40
N ASP A 455 50.90 2.10 -15.67
CA ASP A 455 51.76 1.83 -16.84
C ASP A 455 52.62 0.54 -16.98
N SER A 456 52.49 -0.01 -18.20
CA SER A 456 53.52 -0.69 -19.01
C SER A 456 53.70 -2.22 -18.99
N LYS A 457 53.15 -2.82 -20.07
CA LYS A 457 53.83 -3.70 -21.07
C LYS A 457 54.20 -5.16 -20.77
N GLN A 458 53.69 -5.97 -21.72
CA GLN A 458 54.35 -7.06 -22.46
C GLN A 458 54.47 -8.48 -21.87
N ASN A 459 53.73 -9.37 -22.55
CA ASN A 459 54.18 -10.59 -23.23
C ASN A 459 54.70 -11.83 -22.47
N ASP A 460 54.07 -12.93 -22.92
CA ASP A 460 54.64 -14.23 -23.29
C ASP A 460 54.89 -15.33 -22.23
N SER A 461 54.10 -16.40 -22.45
CA SER A 461 54.54 -17.80 -22.59
C SER A 461 54.53 -18.72 -21.37
N ASP A 462 53.67 -19.73 -21.50
CA ASP A 462 53.99 -21.16 -21.48
C ASP A 462 54.38 -21.90 -20.17
N THR A 463 53.42 -22.75 -19.78
CA THR A 463 53.56 -24.22 -19.62
C THR A 463 53.87 -24.87 -18.26
N VAL A 464 52.87 -25.67 -17.84
CA VAL A 464 52.96 -27.11 -17.45
C VAL A 464 53.30 -27.49 -16.00
N GLU A 465 52.24 -27.96 -15.32
CA GLU A 465 52.09 -29.16 -14.48
C GLU A 465 53.30 -29.81 -13.78
N SER A 466 53.13 -30.07 -12.47
CA SER A 466 53.02 -31.43 -11.86
C SER A 466 53.71 -31.61 -10.49
N GLU A 467 53.03 -32.41 -9.66
CA GLU A 467 53.24 -32.79 -8.25
C GLU A 467 54.41 -33.80 -7.98
N PRO A 468 54.60 -34.41 -6.78
CA PRO A 468 54.62 -33.91 -5.39
C PRO A 468 55.77 -34.47 -4.49
N SER A 469 55.82 -34.01 -3.22
CA SER A 469 56.20 -34.74 -1.97
C SER A 469 57.59 -35.41 -1.78
N ALA A 470 58.34 -34.98 -0.73
CA ALA A 470 58.74 -35.81 0.44
C ALA A 470 59.91 -35.21 1.29
N THR A 471 59.79 -35.28 2.62
CA THR A 471 60.82 -35.12 3.68
C THR A 471 61.39 -36.50 4.10
N PRO A 472 62.30 -36.70 5.12
CA PRO A 472 63.20 -35.80 5.89
C PRO A 472 64.66 -36.36 6.08
N THR A 473 65.46 -35.80 7.02
CA THR A 473 66.24 -36.48 8.13
C THR A 473 67.68 -35.96 8.34
N GLU A 474 68.04 -35.47 9.54
CA GLU A 474 69.11 -35.99 10.46
C GLU A 474 69.37 -35.11 11.71
N VAL A 475 69.70 -35.77 12.86
CA VAL A 475 69.80 -35.21 14.24
C VAL A 475 70.72 -36.10 15.12
N PRO A 476 71.68 -35.54 15.89
CA PRO A 476 71.89 -36.02 17.29
C PRO A 476 72.49 -35.00 18.33
N ASP A 477 72.32 -35.33 19.62
CA ASP A 477 73.22 -35.23 20.80
C ASP A 477 73.95 -33.92 21.25
N LEU A 478 74.25 -33.64 22.56
CA LEU A 478 73.71 -34.04 23.90
C LEU A 478 74.36 -33.16 25.04
N ILE A 479 73.54 -32.64 26.00
CA ILE A 479 73.73 -32.63 27.50
C ILE A 479 74.91 -31.80 28.15
N PRO A 480 74.85 -31.26 29.43
CA PRO A 480 73.85 -31.42 30.53
C PRO A 480 73.28 -30.13 31.22
N THR A 481 72.14 -30.30 31.90
CA THR A 481 71.61 -29.50 33.06
C THR A 481 72.15 -30.04 34.41
N PRO A 482 72.02 -29.39 35.62
CA PRO A 482 70.84 -28.65 36.13
C PRO A 482 71.08 -27.41 37.05
N THR A 483 70.01 -26.64 37.34
CA THR A 483 69.67 -26.00 38.65
C THR A 483 68.21 -25.47 38.58
N SER A 484 67.56 -25.25 39.74
CA SER A 484 66.10 -25.22 39.97
C SER A 484 65.38 -23.85 40.02
N ILE A 485 64.13 -23.82 39.55
CA ILE A 485 62.88 -23.22 40.11
C ILE A 485 62.97 -21.84 40.80
N PRO A 486 62.26 -20.81 40.28
CA PRO A 486 60.91 -20.40 40.72
C PRO A 486 59.88 -20.44 39.57
N THR A 487 58.64 -20.91 39.74
CA THR A 487 57.46 -20.29 40.40
C THR A 487 56.91 -19.07 39.66
N GLU A 488 55.62 -19.12 39.34
CA GLU A 488 54.88 -18.22 38.46
C GLU A 488 54.71 -16.79 39.01
N GLU A 489 54.73 -15.81 38.11
CA GLU A 489 53.99 -14.55 38.19
C GLU A 489 53.37 -14.28 36.79
N PRO A 490 52.15 -13.72 36.71
CA PRO A 490 51.40 -13.63 35.46
C PRO A 490 51.83 -12.44 34.59
N LEU A 491 51.82 -12.62 33.26
CA LEU A 491 51.87 -11.53 32.29
C LEU A 491 50.46 -10.97 32.04
N PRO A 492 50.31 -9.66 31.78
CA PRO A 492 49.03 -8.97 31.90
C PRO A 492 48.06 -9.28 30.75
N SER A 493 46.80 -9.52 31.11
CA SER A 493 45.68 -9.44 30.18
C SER A 493 45.18 -8.00 30.11
N GLU A 494 45.63 -7.24 29.11
CA GLU A 494 44.93 -6.02 28.70
C GLU A 494 43.74 -6.40 27.82
N THR A 495 42.66 -6.82 28.47
CA THR A 495 41.32 -6.61 27.93
C THR A 495 41.09 -5.10 27.88
N PRO A 496 40.52 -4.51 26.81
CA PRO A 496 40.01 -3.16 26.85
C PRO A 496 38.75 -3.15 27.75
N GLY A 497 38.97 -3.12 29.05
CA GLY A 497 37.91 -2.86 30.02
C GLY A 497 37.42 -1.43 29.82
N SER A 498 36.16 -1.27 29.45
CA SER A 498 35.46 0.00 29.53
C SER A 498 35.35 0.40 31.00
N SER A 499 36.32 1.19 31.48
CA SER A 499 36.12 1.97 32.70
C SER A 499 35.09 3.04 32.37
N PHE A 500 33.81 2.69 32.52
CA PHE A 500 32.78 3.71 32.64
C PHE A 500 33.09 4.51 33.90
N ASP A 501 33.27 5.81 33.72
CA ASP A 501 33.45 6.74 34.83
C ASP A 501 32.11 6.81 35.57
N THR A 502 32.07 6.36 36.82
CA THR A 502 30.80 6.14 37.54
C THR A 502 30.17 7.43 38.06
N ASP A 503 30.92 8.53 38.04
CA ASP A 503 30.48 9.86 38.44
C ASP A 503 30.54 10.80 37.21
N ILE A 504 29.48 10.82 36.38
CA ILE A 504 29.40 11.80 35.29
C ILE A 504 28.93 13.14 35.85
N ASP A 505 29.90 13.90 36.35
CA ASP A 505 29.73 15.27 36.81
C ASP A 505 29.62 16.24 35.63
N TYR A 506 28.39 16.48 35.15
CA TYR A 506 28.10 17.55 34.19
C TYR A 506 28.16 18.93 34.88
N GLU A 507 29.37 19.45 35.13
CA GLU A 507 29.55 20.87 35.47
C GLU A 507 29.44 21.72 34.20
N CYS A 508 28.38 22.52 34.09
CA CYS A 508 28.20 23.51 33.05
C CYS A 508 28.22 24.92 33.67
N GLU A 509 29.17 25.76 33.25
CA GLU A 509 29.18 27.18 33.65
C GLU A 509 28.25 28.00 32.76
N ASN A 510 27.84 27.47 31.59
CA ASN A 510 26.95 28.13 30.64
C ASN A 510 26.28 27.13 29.66
N LEU A 511 25.28 27.61 28.92
CA LEU A 511 24.43 26.81 28.04
C LEU A 511 25.17 26.18 26.83
N ALA A 512 26.30 26.74 26.37
CA ALA A 512 27.07 26.15 25.28
C ALA A 512 27.74 24.83 25.68
N GLU A 513 28.07 24.67 26.97
CA GLU A 513 28.53 23.40 27.52
C GLU A 513 27.34 22.43 27.69
N LEU A 514 26.19 22.90 28.18
CA LEU A 514 24.99 22.05 28.32
C LEU A 514 24.52 21.46 26.97
N TYR A 515 24.50 22.27 25.91
CA TYR A 515 24.17 21.77 24.56
C TYR A 515 25.22 20.82 23.99
N SER A 516 26.49 20.88 24.43
CA SER A 516 27.50 19.89 24.03
C SER A 516 27.24 18.48 24.60
N TYR A 517 26.35 18.36 25.61
CA TYR A 517 25.97 17.10 26.24
C TYR A 517 24.63 16.52 25.78
N ASN A 518 23.85 17.19 24.91
CA ASN A 518 22.67 16.64 24.19
C ASN A 518 21.52 15.97 25.01
N ASN A 519 21.47 16.09 26.35
CA ASN A 519 20.58 15.28 27.21
C ASN A 519 19.21 15.91 27.58
N VAL A 520 18.76 16.99 26.91
CA VAL A 520 17.46 17.64 27.18
C VAL A 520 16.45 17.22 26.10
N TYR A 521 15.35 16.58 26.49
CA TYR A 521 14.38 15.98 25.58
C TYR A 521 13.13 16.85 25.35
N ALA A 522 12.64 17.54 26.39
CA ALA A 522 11.53 18.48 26.25
C ALA A 522 11.62 19.62 27.27
N TYR A 523 11.16 20.80 26.86
CA TYR A 523 11.08 22.00 27.70
C TYR A 523 9.72 22.67 27.42
N LEU A 524 8.85 22.76 28.43
CA LEU A 524 7.48 23.23 28.28
C LEU A 524 7.21 24.43 29.19
N ILE A 525 6.87 25.56 28.57
CA ILE A 525 6.22 26.70 29.21
C ILE A 525 4.87 26.96 28.52
N PRO A 526 3.76 27.09 29.25
CA PRO A 526 2.52 27.68 28.77
C PRO A 526 2.72 29.00 28.02
N ASP A 527 2.04 29.18 26.89
CA ASP A 527 2.11 30.43 26.13
C ASP A 527 1.02 31.40 26.60
N ASP A 528 1.41 32.34 27.47
CA ASP A 528 0.56 33.44 27.95
C ASP A 528 0.61 34.69 27.04
N GLY A 529 1.43 34.65 25.97
CA GLY A 529 1.62 35.75 25.03
C GLY A 529 2.52 36.90 25.54
N SER A 530 3.26 36.74 26.64
CA SER A 530 4.11 37.79 27.23
C SER A 530 5.58 37.81 26.76
N ARG A 531 5.93 36.99 25.77
CA ARG A 531 7.32 36.63 25.42
C ARG A 531 8.06 37.73 24.64
N ASP A 532 8.75 38.61 25.37
CA ASP A 532 9.63 39.65 24.82
C ASP A 532 11.06 39.10 24.50
N ALA A 533 11.49 39.25 23.24
CA ALA A 533 12.66 38.59 22.64
C ALA A 533 14.02 39.29 22.94
N PHE A 534 14.35 39.52 24.21
CA PHE A 534 15.54 40.30 24.60
C PHE A 534 16.50 39.66 25.61
N TYR A 535 16.33 38.36 25.90
CA TYR A 535 17.26 37.56 26.72
C TYR A 535 17.27 36.11 26.23
N ASP A 536 18.18 35.76 25.31
CA ASP A 536 18.24 34.45 24.62
C ASP A 536 18.78 33.28 25.49
N ASP A 537 18.25 33.11 26.69
CA ASP A 537 18.43 31.89 27.50
C ASP A 537 17.19 31.69 28.40
N PHE A 538 16.23 30.92 27.90
CA PHE A 538 14.96 30.65 28.58
C PHE A 538 14.87 29.21 29.13
N THR A 539 15.73 28.29 28.72
CA THR A 539 15.57 26.84 28.97
C THR A 539 15.88 26.39 30.40
N THR A 540 16.37 27.30 31.24
CA THR A 540 16.80 27.01 32.62
C THR A 540 16.12 27.89 33.67
N PHE A 541 15.21 28.78 33.25
CA PHE A 541 14.48 29.75 34.06
C PHE A 541 12.96 29.67 33.77
N GLN A 542 12.11 30.07 34.72
CA GLN A 542 10.66 30.29 34.55
C GLN A 542 10.34 31.73 34.96
N ARG A 543 9.46 32.49 34.31
CA ARG A 543 9.10 33.85 34.76
C ARG A 543 7.78 33.88 35.54
N ALA A 544 7.59 34.92 36.36
CA ALA A 544 6.31 35.18 37.02
C ALA A 544 5.24 35.57 35.97
N GLY A 545 4.35 34.64 35.66
CA GLY A 545 3.32 34.77 34.62
C GLY A 545 3.21 33.51 33.74
N ASP A 546 4.33 32.85 33.52
CA ASP A 546 4.55 31.73 32.59
C ASP A 546 3.73 30.45 32.84
N GLY A 547 2.95 30.38 33.93
CA GLY A 547 2.22 29.17 34.33
C GLY A 547 3.11 28.05 34.88
N GLU A 548 2.60 26.82 34.94
CA GLU A 548 3.41 25.64 35.33
C GLU A 548 4.45 25.33 34.24
N ALA A 549 5.74 25.47 34.56
CA ALA A 549 6.83 25.15 33.64
C ALA A 549 7.52 23.84 34.05
N GLU A 550 7.85 22.98 33.07
CA GLU A 550 8.53 21.71 33.30
C GLU A 550 9.62 21.41 32.26
N VAL A 551 10.63 20.67 32.69
CA VAL A 551 11.83 20.31 31.89
C VAL A 551 12.08 18.82 32.03
N ILE A 552 12.19 18.13 30.90
CA ILE A 552 12.41 16.69 30.83
C ILE A 552 13.80 16.42 30.28
N TYR A 553 14.67 15.90 31.14
CA TYR A 553 15.98 15.37 30.81
C TYR A 553 15.85 13.92 30.37
N SER A 554 16.51 13.54 29.28
CA SER A 554 16.65 12.14 28.85
C SER A 554 18.04 11.66 29.24
N ILE A 555 18.11 10.94 30.35
CA ILE A 555 19.35 10.40 30.92
C ILE A 555 19.13 8.89 31.12
N PRO A 556 19.45 8.05 30.11
CA PRO A 556 19.20 6.61 30.16
C PRO A 556 19.88 5.93 31.35
N TYR A 557 19.17 4.98 31.97
CA TYR A 557 19.63 4.17 33.09
C TYR A 557 20.01 4.93 34.37
N SER A 558 19.44 6.12 34.59
CA SER A 558 19.65 6.93 35.81
C SER A 558 19.18 6.19 37.06
N ASP A 559 20.08 5.95 38.02
CA ASP A 559 19.79 5.27 39.29
C ASP A 559 19.71 6.24 40.49
N GLU A 560 20.58 7.26 40.48
CA GLU A 560 20.52 8.45 41.34
C GLU A 560 20.78 9.71 40.48
N ALA A 561 20.30 10.88 40.92
CA ALA A 561 20.60 12.16 40.26
C ALA A 561 20.75 13.33 41.24
N GLU A 562 21.59 14.31 40.92
CA GLU A 562 21.67 15.59 41.63
C GLU A 562 21.31 16.74 40.68
N ILE A 563 20.30 17.54 41.07
CA ILE A 563 19.94 18.78 40.40
C ILE A 563 20.33 19.95 41.31
N ILE A 564 21.23 20.80 40.83
CA ILE A 564 21.64 22.02 41.51
C ILE A 564 20.83 23.20 41.00
N SER A 565 20.26 23.96 41.91
CA SER A 565 19.53 25.19 41.59
C SER A 565 20.03 26.40 42.39
N TYR A 566 19.79 27.60 41.86
CA TYR A 566 20.00 28.87 42.56
C TYR A 566 18.71 29.68 42.63
N PHE A 567 18.39 30.16 43.83
CA PHE A 567 17.25 31.03 44.15
C PHE A 567 17.75 32.41 44.60
N PHE A 568 16.99 33.47 44.35
CA PHE A 568 17.39 34.81 44.80
C PHE A 568 17.19 35.00 46.31
N ALA A 569 18.14 35.66 46.98
CA ALA A 569 18.18 35.75 48.43
C ALA A 569 17.17 36.76 48.99
N GLY A 570 16.39 36.31 49.98
CA GLY A 570 15.42 37.13 50.72
C GLY A 570 13.94 36.83 50.42
N GLU A 571 13.66 35.83 49.58
CA GLU A 571 12.31 35.41 49.22
C GLU A 571 11.93 34.06 49.89
N GLU A 572 10.65 33.68 49.83
CA GLU A 572 10.15 32.40 50.34
C GLU A 572 10.51 31.28 49.37
N LEU A 573 11.41 30.39 49.78
CA LEU A 573 11.90 29.29 48.97
C LEU A 573 10.81 28.23 48.83
N THR A 574 10.47 27.88 47.59
CA THR A 574 9.54 26.80 47.25
C THR A 574 10.30 25.79 46.41
N ASP A 575 10.24 24.52 46.77
CA ASP A 575 11.01 23.47 46.11
C ASP A 575 10.49 23.09 44.73
N PHE A 576 11.41 22.71 43.85
CA PHE A 576 11.09 21.95 42.63
C PHE A 576 10.37 20.65 43.00
N LYS A 577 9.44 20.23 42.14
CA LYS A 577 8.89 18.88 42.18
C LYS A 577 9.57 18.05 41.10
N PHE A 578 9.76 16.77 41.35
CA PHE A 578 10.36 15.85 40.39
C PHE A 578 9.41 14.70 40.08
N GLU A 579 9.43 14.26 38.83
CA GLU A 579 8.81 13.04 38.35
C GLU A 579 9.82 12.27 37.49
N ILE A 580 9.66 10.95 37.40
CA ILE A 580 10.50 10.09 36.55
C ILE A 580 9.65 9.18 35.68
N SER A 581 10.20 8.76 34.54
CA SER A 581 9.54 7.86 33.61
C SER A 581 10.53 7.06 32.78
N SER A 582 10.25 5.77 32.58
CA SER A 582 11.04 4.93 31.66
C SER A 582 10.52 5.00 30.21
N ASP A 583 9.22 5.30 30.03
CA ASP A 583 8.53 5.29 28.72
C ASP A 583 8.12 6.69 28.21
N GLY A 584 8.31 7.74 29.03
CA GLY A 584 7.90 9.12 28.76
C GLY A 584 6.40 9.40 28.96
N ASN A 585 5.60 8.37 29.22
CA ASN A 585 4.14 8.43 29.28
C ASN A 585 3.62 8.22 30.71
N THR A 586 4.23 7.27 31.43
CA THR A 586 3.88 6.88 32.80
C THR A 586 4.87 7.53 33.76
N TRP A 587 4.38 8.47 34.57
CA TRP A 587 5.21 9.25 35.50
C TRP A 587 5.01 8.82 36.95
N SER A 588 6.10 8.66 37.69
CA SER A 588 6.12 8.37 39.13
C SER A 588 6.98 9.41 39.87
N LYS A 589 6.90 9.44 41.21
CA LYS A 589 7.69 10.38 42.03
C LYS A 589 8.91 9.65 42.61
N PRO A 590 10.14 10.16 42.41
CA PRO A 590 11.32 9.66 43.11
C PRO A 590 11.31 10.07 44.58
N GLU A 591 12.20 9.48 45.38
CA GLU A 591 12.57 10.07 46.67
C GLU A 591 13.46 11.31 46.40
N VAL A 592 13.21 12.41 47.11
CA VAL A 592 13.91 13.69 46.90
C VAL A 592 14.39 14.22 48.25
N ASN A 593 15.69 14.51 48.35
CA ASN A 593 16.31 15.17 49.48
C ASN A 593 16.91 16.51 49.03
N CYS A 594 16.55 17.61 49.71
CA CYS A 594 16.98 18.97 49.36
C CYS A 594 17.87 19.57 50.46
N ASP A 595 19.10 19.94 50.09
CA ASP A 595 20.00 20.73 50.94
C ASP A 595 20.10 22.18 50.45
N TYR A 596 19.76 23.12 51.33
CA TYR A 596 19.98 24.55 51.10
C TYR A 596 21.35 24.99 51.61
N LEU A 597 22.15 25.59 50.73
CA LEU A 597 23.50 26.05 50.98
C LEU A 597 23.57 27.58 50.78
N GLU A 598 23.97 28.32 51.83
CA GLU A 598 24.22 29.76 51.72
C GLU A 598 25.41 30.03 50.78
N SER A 599 25.17 30.79 49.71
CA SER A 599 26.22 31.19 48.77
C SER A 599 26.60 32.67 49.00
N PRO A 600 27.88 33.07 48.88
CA PRO A 600 28.31 34.45 49.11
C PRO A 600 27.76 35.40 48.04
N GLY A 601 26.60 36.02 48.30
CA GLY A 601 25.99 36.99 47.39
C GLY A 601 24.51 37.24 47.67
N LYS A 602 23.74 37.45 46.60
CA LYS A 602 22.27 37.52 46.63
C LYS A 602 21.60 36.23 46.16
N TRP A 603 22.24 35.08 46.36
CA TRP A 603 21.74 33.79 45.88
C TRP A 603 21.85 32.72 46.96
N THR A 604 20.81 31.90 47.07
CA THR A 604 20.78 30.66 47.86
C THR A 604 20.94 29.50 46.89
N LYS A 605 21.89 28.59 47.15
CA LYS A 605 22.05 27.35 46.36
C LYS A 605 21.17 26.26 46.97
N ALA A 606 20.51 25.47 46.14
CA ALA A 606 19.84 24.22 46.53
C ALA A 606 20.49 23.04 45.80
N SER A 607 20.65 21.91 46.49
CA SER A 607 21.03 20.61 45.93
C SER A 607 19.87 19.65 46.14
N TYR A 608 19.24 19.23 45.05
CA TYR A 608 18.18 18.22 45.03
C TYR A 608 18.78 16.89 44.65
N ARG A 609 18.92 15.96 45.60
CA ARG A 609 19.36 14.59 45.33
C ARG A 609 18.15 13.68 45.24
N LEU A 610 18.04 12.99 44.12
CA LEU A 610 16.97 12.07 43.76
C LEU A 610 17.49 10.64 43.90
N SER A 611 16.77 9.83 44.67
CA SER A 611 17.05 8.41 44.92
C SER A 611 15.87 7.53 44.50
N GLU A 612 16.11 6.22 44.43
CA GLU A 612 15.15 5.22 43.94
C GLU A 612 14.68 5.48 42.49
N LEU A 613 15.58 5.94 41.61
CA LEU A 613 15.23 6.17 40.20
C LEU A 613 15.02 4.87 39.42
N ASN A 614 15.51 3.73 39.92
CA ASN A 614 15.35 2.40 39.32
C ASN A 614 15.86 2.30 37.87
N GLN A 615 16.99 2.94 37.58
CA GLN A 615 17.63 2.95 36.26
C GLN A 615 16.69 3.43 35.14
N THR A 616 15.99 4.54 35.37
CA THR A 616 14.99 5.12 34.47
C THR A 616 15.58 5.92 33.30
N LYS A 617 14.76 6.35 32.35
CA LYS A 617 15.19 7.08 31.13
C LYS A 617 14.99 8.59 31.23
N TYR A 618 13.90 9.05 31.84
CA TYR A 618 13.50 10.45 31.87
C TYR A 618 13.37 10.97 33.30
N ILE A 619 13.93 12.15 33.54
CA ILE A 619 13.77 12.92 34.78
C ILE A 619 13.09 14.24 34.42
N LYS A 620 11.91 14.49 34.99
CA LYS A 620 11.17 15.73 34.86
C LYS A 620 11.40 16.59 36.10
N ALA A 621 11.89 17.81 35.90
CA ALA A 621 11.92 18.87 36.90
C ALA A 621 10.77 19.86 36.63
N ILE A 622 9.86 19.98 37.59
CA ILE A 622 8.72 20.91 37.55
C ILE A 622 9.06 22.11 38.43
N PHE A 623 9.04 23.30 37.83
CA PHE A 623 9.41 24.54 38.51
C PHE A 623 8.34 24.95 39.53
N PRO A 624 8.75 25.55 40.67
CA PRO A 624 7.82 26.06 41.68
C PRO A 624 7.13 27.35 41.19
N GLU A 625 5.84 27.54 41.47
CA GLU A 625 5.16 28.80 41.20
C GLU A 625 5.83 29.96 41.96
N THR A 626 6.26 31.01 41.24
CA THR A 626 6.93 32.19 41.81
C THR A 626 6.09 33.46 41.66
N GLN A 627 6.16 34.34 42.66
CA GLN A 627 5.43 35.63 42.67
C GLN A 627 6.28 36.82 42.18
N ASN A 628 7.60 36.62 41.98
CA ASN A 628 8.55 37.68 41.64
C ASN A 628 9.35 37.32 40.39
N TRP A 629 9.94 38.33 39.75
CA TRP A 629 10.71 38.20 38.51
C TRP A 629 12.09 37.51 38.69
N TRP A 630 12.45 37.09 39.89
CA TRP A 630 13.78 36.51 40.17
C TRP A 630 13.74 34.99 40.24
N THR A 631 14.22 34.41 39.14
CA THR A 631 14.13 32.99 38.78
C THR A 631 14.67 31.99 39.83
N PRO A 632 14.07 30.81 40.13
CA PRO A 632 14.92 29.65 40.37
C PRO A 632 15.54 29.21 39.05
N LEU A 633 16.86 29.03 39.05
CA LEU A 633 17.67 28.60 37.92
C LEU A 633 18.09 27.15 38.13
N ILE A 634 17.90 26.23 37.17
CA ILE A 634 18.62 24.95 37.17
C ILE A 634 20.01 25.17 36.58
N ALA A 635 21.06 24.91 37.36
CA ALA A 635 22.45 25.22 37.01
C ALA A 635 23.36 24.01 36.80
N LYS A 636 22.96 22.81 37.27
CA LYS A 636 23.65 21.54 36.97
C LYS A 636 22.66 20.39 37.17
N VAL A 637 22.81 19.35 36.35
CA VAL A 637 22.14 18.05 36.49
C VAL A 637 23.22 16.98 36.31
N SER A 638 23.55 16.23 37.36
CA SER A 638 24.40 15.04 37.32
C SER A 638 23.60 13.78 37.65
N ALA A 639 24.04 12.62 37.17
CA ALA A 639 23.36 11.35 37.40
C ALA A 639 24.35 10.19 37.49
N VAL A 640 24.06 9.24 38.38
CA VAL A 640 24.73 7.96 38.47
C VAL A 640 24.02 7.00 37.52
N ILE A 641 24.76 6.52 36.51
CA ILE A 641 24.22 5.66 35.45
C ILE A 641 24.45 4.19 35.83
N GLY A 642 23.37 3.43 35.93
CA GLY A 642 23.41 2.00 36.21
C GLY A 642 23.50 1.14 34.95
N GLU A 643 23.83 -0.14 35.12
CA GLU A 643 23.89 -1.10 34.00
C GLU A 643 22.48 -1.44 33.45
N ALA A 644 22.39 -1.58 32.12
CA ALA A 644 21.23 -2.15 31.44
C ALA A 644 21.03 -3.63 31.82
N LYS A 645 19.78 -4.05 32.04
CA LYS A 645 19.42 -5.39 32.53
C LYS A 645 18.22 -5.92 31.74
N PRO A 646 18.22 -7.19 31.30
CA PRO A 646 17.09 -7.77 30.59
C PRO A 646 15.91 -7.96 31.54
N VAL A 647 14.72 -7.42 31.19
CA VAL A 647 13.53 -7.43 32.07
C VAL A 647 12.38 -8.25 31.49
N LYS A 648 12.16 -8.21 30.16
CA LYS A 648 11.04 -8.91 29.52
C LYS A 648 11.36 -9.38 28.11
N ILE A 649 10.64 -10.39 27.66
CA ILE A 649 10.56 -10.78 26.24
C ILE A 649 9.31 -10.12 25.65
N ASN A 650 9.49 -9.41 24.55
CA ASN A 650 8.42 -8.89 23.72
C ASN A 650 8.25 -9.84 22.52
N ILE A 651 7.01 -10.06 22.10
CA ILE A 651 6.68 -10.87 20.93
C ILE A 651 5.92 -9.98 19.94
N GLU A 652 6.44 -9.87 18.72
CA GLU A 652 5.79 -9.21 17.58
C GLU A 652 5.09 -10.27 16.72
N GLY A 653 3.80 -10.10 16.47
CA GLY A 653 2.96 -11.00 15.69
C GLY A 653 1.46 -10.68 15.82
N LYS A 654 0.61 -11.31 15.00
CA LYS A 654 -0.85 -11.09 15.00
C LYS A 654 -1.57 -12.06 15.96
N ASN A 655 -2.31 -11.53 16.93
CA ASN A 655 -3.12 -12.37 17.85
C ASN A 655 -4.34 -13.04 17.18
N GLU A 656 -4.66 -12.68 15.94
CA GLU A 656 -5.68 -13.34 15.13
C GLU A 656 -5.11 -13.65 13.73
N LEU A 657 -5.24 -14.90 13.27
CA LEU A 657 -4.70 -15.39 12.01
C LEU A 657 -5.84 -15.93 11.13
N ILE A 658 -6.00 -15.34 9.94
CA ILE A 658 -6.93 -15.82 8.92
C ILE A 658 -6.22 -16.90 8.10
N ILE A 659 -6.75 -18.12 8.12
CA ILE A 659 -6.19 -19.27 7.41
C ILE A 659 -7.05 -19.56 6.15
N PRO A 660 -6.45 -19.50 4.95
CA PRO A 660 -7.10 -19.85 3.68
C PRO A 660 -7.58 -21.30 3.56
N ARG A 661 -8.47 -21.55 2.59
CA ARG A 661 -9.22 -22.81 2.44
C ARG A 661 -8.45 -24.01 1.89
N TYR A 662 -7.14 -23.89 1.68
CA TYR A 662 -6.29 -24.93 1.09
C TYR A 662 -4.91 -24.98 1.75
N ASP A 663 -4.30 -26.17 1.76
CA ASP A 663 -2.92 -26.41 2.18
C ASP A 663 -2.60 -25.92 3.62
N PHE A 664 -1.44 -25.30 3.82
CA PHE A 664 -1.05 -24.64 5.06
C PHE A 664 -0.74 -23.15 4.82
N SER A 665 -0.54 -22.42 5.91
CA SER A 665 0.02 -21.07 5.92
C SER A 665 1.12 -20.98 6.96
N GLU A 666 2.16 -20.18 6.68
CA GLU A 666 3.30 -19.95 7.55
C GLU A 666 3.30 -18.50 8.06
N TYR A 667 3.52 -18.32 9.36
CA TYR A 667 3.51 -17.02 10.03
C TYR A 667 4.78 -16.86 10.87
N GLN A 668 5.50 -15.76 10.65
CA GLN A 668 6.67 -15.40 11.45
C GLN A 668 6.23 -14.63 12.71
N TYR A 669 6.73 -15.07 13.86
CA TYR A 669 6.72 -14.29 15.11
C TYR A 669 8.14 -13.89 15.46
N ILE A 670 8.35 -12.64 15.86
CA ILE A 670 9.67 -12.13 16.22
C ILE A 670 9.72 -11.93 17.73
N GLY A 671 10.72 -12.53 18.38
CA GLY A 671 10.93 -12.45 19.81
C GLY A 671 12.19 -11.66 20.11
N PHE A 672 12.09 -10.62 20.93
CA PHE A 672 13.26 -9.87 21.38
C PHE A 672 13.19 -9.54 22.86
N ILE A 673 14.35 -9.49 23.49
CA ILE A 673 14.48 -9.10 24.89
C ILE A 673 14.56 -7.58 24.95
N SER A 674 13.86 -6.95 25.89
CA SER A 674 14.09 -5.56 26.22
C SER A 674 14.54 -5.39 27.65
N ASP A 675 15.26 -4.29 27.87
CA ASP A 675 15.73 -3.89 29.18
C ASP A 675 14.66 -3.16 30.03
N GLN A 676 15.08 -2.55 31.14
CA GLN A 676 14.23 -1.80 32.06
C GLN A 676 13.70 -0.46 31.53
N ILE A 677 14.29 0.10 30.47
CA ILE A 677 13.80 1.31 29.78
C ILE A 677 13.09 0.99 28.46
N GLY A 678 13.06 -0.28 28.06
CA GLY A 678 12.35 -0.79 26.88
C GLY A 678 13.19 -0.85 25.62
N GLU A 679 14.49 -0.52 25.68
CA GLU A 679 15.40 -0.66 24.55
C GLU A 679 15.73 -2.14 24.30
N LYS A 680 16.15 -2.48 23.07
CA LYS A 680 16.49 -3.87 22.71
C LYS A 680 17.76 -4.32 23.43
N PHE A 681 17.68 -5.45 24.13
CA PHE A 681 18.78 -6.06 24.86
C PHE A 681 19.24 -7.35 24.15
N ASP A 682 20.55 -7.61 24.15
CA ASP A 682 21.11 -8.78 23.44
C ASP A 682 20.70 -10.11 24.11
N GLY A 683 20.42 -11.12 23.29
CA GLY A 683 19.98 -12.44 23.75
C GLY A 683 19.01 -13.12 22.79
N SER A 684 19.25 -14.40 22.52
CA SER A 684 18.39 -15.21 21.65
C SER A 684 17.09 -15.61 22.35
N VAL A 685 15.96 -15.40 21.69
CA VAL A 685 14.63 -15.87 22.12
C VAL A 685 14.27 -17.13 21.34
N LYS A 686 13.73 -18.14 22.02
CA LYS A 686 13.24 -19.38 21.41
C LYS A 686 11.73 -19.51 21.55
N PHE A 687 11.09 -20.04 20.51
CA PHE A 687 9.65 -20.25 20.44
C PHE A 687 9.22 -21.70 20.65
N SER A 688 8.05 -21.90 21.27
CA SER A 688 7.41 -23.19 21.48
C SER A 688 5.88 -23.05 21.63
N ILE A 689 5.13 -24.15 21.47
CA ILE A 689 3.68 -24.19 21.75
C ILE A 689 3.47 -24.53 23.22
N ALA A 690 2.78 -23.67 23.96
CA ALA A 690 2.38 -23.93 25.35
C ALA A 690 1.06 -24.70 25.46
N GLU A 691 0.09 -24.36 24.62
CA GLU A 691 -1.26 -24.93 24.60
C GLU A 691 -1.82 -24.87 23.17
N SER A 692 -2.61 -25.86 22.74
CA SER A 692 -3.23 -25.86 21.41
C SER A 692 -4.52 -26.66 21.39
N GLU A 693 -5.56 -26.09 20.77
CA GLU A 693 -6.78 -26.82 20.39
C GLU A 693 -6.66 -27.48 19.00
N ILE A 694 -5.56 -27.22 18.28
CA ILE A 694 -5.31 -27.62 16.90
C ILE A 694 -4.37 -28.84 16.89
N GLY A 695 -4.74 -29.88 16.14
CA GLY A 695 -3.96 -31.13 16.06
C GLY A 695 -2.72 -31.05 15.14
N ASN A 696 -2.81 -30.25 14.07
CA ASN A 696 -1.77 -30.08 13.06
C ASN A 696 -1.21 -28.65 13.15
N LEU A 697 -0.36 -28.41 14.15
CA LEU A 697 0.29 -27.13 14.41
C LEU A 697 1.79 -27.38 14.66
N GLU A 698 2.65 -26.76 13.88
CA GLU A 698 4.11 -26.84 14.03
C GLU A 698 4.66 -25.43 14.32
N ILE A 699 5.68 -25.35 15.19
CA ILE A 699 6.45 -24.14 15.44
C ILE A 699 7.95 -24.48 15.41
N SER A 700 8.75 -23.63 14.79
CA SER A 700 10.21 -23.69 14.84
C SER A 700 10.77 -22.85 16.00
N GLU A 701 12.00 -23.11 16.44
CA GLU A 701 12.61 -22.35 17.54
C GLU A 701 12.78 -20.85 17.21
N ASP A 702 12.91 -20.50 15.93
CA ASP A 702 13.01 -19.12 15.40
C ASP A 702 11.64 -18.47 15.11
N GLY A 703 10.52 -19.11 15.48
CA GLY A 703 9.20 -18.47 15.50
C GLY A 703 8.38 -18.57 14.22
N VAL A 704 8.74 -19.43 13.27
CA VAL A 704 7.88 -19.76 12.13
C VAL A 704 6.81 -20.75 12.59
N ILE A 705 5.54 -20.40 12.39
CA ILE A 705 4.38 -21.21 12.75
C ILE A 705 3.69 -21.68 11.49
N LYS A 706 3.55 -23.00 11.36
CA LYS A 706 2.90 -23.66 10.21
C LYS A 706 1.53 -24.19 10.63
N ILE A 707 0.48 -23.73 9.95
CA ILE A 707 -0.92 -23.98 10.32
C ILE A 707 -1.67 -24.53 9.09
N TYR A 708 -2.26 -25.71 9.22
CA TYR A 708 -3.03 -26.35 8.15
C TYR A 708 -4.50 -25.90 8.14
N SER A 709 -5.13 -25.93 6.97
CA SER A 709 -6.50 -25.45 6.75
C SER A 709 -7.61 -26.35 7.33
N ASP A 710 -7.28 -27.40 8.09
CA ASP A 710 -8.22 -28.37 8.67
C ASP A 710 -8.66 -28.08 10.11
N PHE A 711 -8.29 -26.91 10.62
CA PHE A 711 -8.75 -26.36 11.90
C PHE A 711 -10.26 -25.99 11.89
N LYS A 712 -10.80 -25.69 13.07
CA LYS A 712 -12.16 -25.18 13.24
C LYS A 712 -12.11 -23.66 13.46
N ASP A 713 -12.99 -22.91 12.80
CA ASP A 713 -13.12 -21.47 13.05
C ASP A 713 -13.26 -21.14 14.55
N GLY A 714 -12.47 -20.17 15.00
CA GLY A 714 -12.35 -19.76 16.40
C GLY A 714 -11.47 -20.65 17.29
N SER A 715 -10.80 -21.67 16.74
CA SER A 715 -9.80 -22.47 17.48
C SER A 715 -8.63 -21.62 17.97
N LYS A 716 -8.06 -22.01 19.12
CA LYS A 716 -6.99 -21.26 19.78
C LYS A 716 -5.71 -22.06 20.03
N PHE A 717 -4.61 -21.35 20.14
CA PHE A 717 -3.34 -21.87 20.68
C PHE A 717 -2.57 -20.77 21.42
N LYS A 718 -1.57 -21.18 22.21
CA LYS A 718 -0.65 -20.28 22.91
C LYS A 718 0.77 -20.53 22.48
N ILE A 719 1.44 -19.44 22.12
CA ILE A 719 2.86 -19.41 21.79
C ILE A 719 3.60 -18.97 23.06
N LYS A 720 4.68 -19.67 23.39
CA LYS A 720 5.63 -19.29 24.43
C LYS A 720 6.95 -18.90 23.80
N ALA A 721 7.44 -17.72 24.18
CA ALA A 721 8.77 -17.24 23.87
C ALA A 721 9.62 -17.25 25.15
N GLU A 722 10.79 -17.88 25.12
CA GLU A 722 11.66 -18.04 26.28
C GLU A 722 13.13 -17.73 25.99
N ASN A 723 13.85 -17.25 27.01
CA ASN A 723 15.30 -17.14 27.03
C ASN A 723 15.83 -17.76 28.32
N THR A 724 16.74 -18.72 28.19
CA THR A 724 17.29 -19.49 29.32
C THR A 724 18.36 -18.74 30.11
N ASP A 725 19.08 -17.83 29.46
CA ASP A 725 20.26 -17.16 30.04
C ASP A 725 19.86 -16.14 31.11
N TYR A 726 18.73 -15.47 30.88
CA TYR A 726 18.12 -14.50 31.80
C TYR A 726 16.87 -15.03 32.51
N ASN A 727 16.49 -16.29 32.25
CA ASN A 727 15.30 -16.94 32.83
C ASN A 727 14.00 -16.12 32.60
N LEU A 728 13.83 -15.62 31.37
CA LEU A 728 12.66 -14.84 30.94
C LEU A 728 11.72 -15.70 30.08
N SER A 729 10.42 -15.47 30.22
CA SER A 729 9.38 -16.16 29.46
C SER A 729 8.15 -15.27 29.29
N THR A 730 7.59 -15.23 28.09
CA THR A 730 6.32 -14.56 27.75
C THR A 730 5.43 -15.54 26.98
N GLU A 731 4.12 -15.47 27.19
CA GLU A 731 3.12 -16.23 26.42
C GLU A 731 2.10 -15.27 25.78
N ILE A 732 1.65 -15.61 24.56
CA ILE A 732 0.55 -14.94 23.87
C ILE A 732 -0.48 -15.97 23.39
N GLU A 733 -1.76 -15.59 23.38
CA GLU A 733 -2.85 -16.41 22.83
C GLU A 733 -3.18 -15.94 21.42
N VAL A 734 -3.27 -16.89 20.49
CA VAL A 734 -3.60 -16.68 19.08
C VAL A 734 -4.89 -17.38 18.73
N VAL A 735 -5.76 -16.68 18.02
CA VAL A 735 -7.06 -17.16 17.54
C VAL A 735 -7.01 -17.40 16.04
N LEU A 736 -7.51 -18.54 15.57
CA LEU A 736 -7.65 -18.83 14.15
C LEU A 736 -9.03 -18.44 13.63
N LYS A 737 -9.03 -17.89 12.42
CA LYS A 737 -10.21 -17.52 11.64
C LYS A 737 -10.22 -18.23 10.30
N ALA A 738 -11.37 -18.75 9.90
CA ALA A 738 -11.58 -19.19 8.52
C ALA A 738 -11.61 -17.98 7.58
N ALA A 739 -10.97 -18.11 6.42
CA ALA A 739 -11.08 -17.11 5.35
C ALA A 739 -12.53 -16.89 4.90
N VAL A 740 -12.83 -15.65 4.56
CA VAL A 740 -14.16 -15.21 4.12
C VAL A 740 -14.33 -15.63 2.65
N LEU A 741 -15.34 -16.44 2.31
CA LEU A 741 -15.47 -16.93 0.92
C LEU A 741 -15.62 -15.77 -0.07
N GLY A 742 -14.71 -15.66 -1.03
CA GLY A 742 -14.70 -14.58 -2.02
C GLY A 742 -14.06 -13.26 -1.58
N ASP A 743 -13.45 -13.23 -0.39
CA ASP A 743 -12.45 -12.23 0.01
C ASP A 743 -11.12 -12.66 -0.60
N VAL A 744 -10.62 -11.91 -1.58
CA VAL A 744 -9.43 -12.25 -2.37
C VAL A 744 -8.29 -11.23 -2.23
N ASP A 745 -8.52 -10.11 -1.54
CA ASP A 745 -7.44 -9.22 -1.08
C ASP A 745 -7.07 -9.42 0.41
N GLY A 746 -7.91 -10.11 1.18
CA GLY A 746 -7.69 -10.43 2.59
C GLY A 746 -8.08 -9.30 3.55
N ASP A 747 -8.87 -8.32 3.12
CA ASP A 747 -9.31 -7.20 3.97
C ASP A 747 -10.39 -7.60 5.02
N GLY A 748 -10.93 -8.82 4.92
CA GLY A 748 -11.97 -9.35 5.81
C GLY A 748 -13.40 -9.05 5.36
N THR A 749 -13.56 -8.37 4.23
CA THR A 749 -14.84 -8.03 3.60
C THR A 749 -14.94 -8.66 2.22
N VAL A 750 -16.07 -8.47 1.54
CA VAL A 750 -16.20 -8.81 0.11
C VAL A 750 -16.91 -7.65 -0.56
N ASN A 751 -16.26 -7.01 -1.51
CA ASN A 751 -16.61 -5.72 -2.08
C ASN A 751 -16.28 -5.65 -3.60
N GLU A 752 -16.31 -4.47 -4.20
CA GLU A 752 -16.07 -4.29 -5.65
C GLU A 752 -14.60 -4.61 -6.05
N ASN A 753 -13.64 -4.49 -5.13
CA ASN A 753 -12.23 -4.80 -5.37
C ASN A 753 -12.02 -6.30 -5.54
N ASP A 754 -12.64 -7.13 -4.71
CA ASP A 754 -12.63 -8.59 -4.88
C ASP A 754 -13.14 -9.01 -6.26
N VAL A 755 -14.22 -8.37 -6.70
CA VAL A 755 -14.79 -8.58 -8.04
C VAL A 755 -13.79 -8.20 -9.12
N LYS A 756 -13.06 -7.09 -8.98
CA LYS A 756 -12.00 -6.69 -9.93
C LYS A 756 -10.84 -7.68 -9.94
N ILE A 757 -10.38 -8.13 -8.77
CA ILE A 757 -9.26 -9.07 -8.62
C ILE A 757 -9.63 -10.41 -9.24
N ILE A 758 -10.74 -11.04 -8.84
CA ILE A 758 -11.12 -12.38 -9.34
C ILE A 758 -11.32 -12.41 -10.86
N LEU A 759 -11.77 -11.31 -11.47
CA LEU A 759 -11.87 -11.19 -12.94
C LEU A 759 -10.51 -11.31 -13.66
N THR A 760 -9.41 -10.86 -13.04
CA THR A 760 -8.07 -10.99 -13.65
C THR A 760 -7.55 -12.44 -13.70
N TYR A 761 -8.20 -13.34 -12.95
CA TYR A 761 -7.90 -14.78 -12.92
C TYR A 761 -8.89 -15.62 -13.73
N PHE A 762 -9.84 -15.01 -14.44
CA PHE A 762 -10.84 -15.73 -15.23
C PHE A 762 -10.22 -16.74 -16.21
N ASP A 763 -10.63 -18.01 -16.08
CA ASP A 763 -10.14 -19.13 -16.87
C ASP A 763 -8.60 -19.34 -16.75
N LYS A 764 -7.99 -18.94 -15.62
CA LYS A 764 -6.72 -19.48 -15.13
C LYS A 764 -7.02 -20.74 -14.30
N SER A 765 -6.15 -21.74 -14.39
CA SER A 765 -6.21 -22.98 -13.62
C SER A 765 -4.98 -23.12 -12.72
N GLU A 766 -5.09 -23.87 -11.62
CA GLU A 766 -3.93 -24.34 -10.84
C GLU A 766 -2.81 -24.87 -11.75
N LEU A 767 -1.58 -24.33 -11.62
CA LEU A 767 -0.27 -25.00 -11.86
C LEU A 767 0.95 -24.05 -11.84
N GLU A 768 0.78 -22.72 -11.88
CA GLU A 768 1.88 -21.76 -11.66
C GLU A 768 1.85 -21.29 -10.18
N ASP A 769 2.75 -21.87 -9.38
CA ASP A 769 2.72 -22.03 -7.90
C ASP A 769 2.69 -20.74 -7.02
N LYS A 770 2.54 -19.54 -7.60
CA LYS A 770 2.46 -18.26 -6.88
C LYS A 770 1.09 -17.61 -6.98
N ASP A 771 0.68 -17.25 -8.20
CA ASP A 771 -0.62 -16.65 -8.56
C ASP A 771 -1.82 -17.34 -7.89
N TRP A 772 -1.78 -18.65 -7.68
CA TRP A 772 -2.88 -19.38 -7.06
C TRP A 772 -3.02 -19.11 -5.55
N LYS A 773 -1.93 -18.81 -4.84
CA LYS A 773 -1.95 -18.66 -3.37
C LYS A 773 -2.66 -17.40 -2.91
N SER A 774 -2.64 -16.34 -3.72
CA SER A 774 -3.31 -15.07 -3.47
C SER A 774 -4.82 -15.17 -3.69
N VAL A 775 -5.30 -15.89 -4.71
CA VAL A 775 -6.74 -15.92 -5.06
C VAL A 775 -7.50 -17.22 -4.76
N ARG A 776 -6.87 -18.20 -4.11
CA ARG A 776 -7.50 -19.50 -3.76
C ARG A 776 -8.81 -19.40 -2.95
N ASP A 777 -9.01 -18.36 -2.15
CA ASP A 777 -10.28 -18.16 -1.42
C ASP A 777 -11.40 -17.58 -2.31
N GLY A 778 -11.05 -17.17 -3.53
CA GLY A 778 -11.94 -16.87 -4.64
C GLY A 778 -12.40 -18.11 -5.42
N ASP A 779 -11.71 -19.25 -5.36
CA ASP A 779 -12.25 -20.54 -5.82
C ASP A 779 -13.26 -21.06 -4.80
N ILE A 780 -14.53 -20.68 -4.99
CA ILE A 780 -15.61 -20.95 -4.05
C ILE A 780 -16.02 -22.42 -4.17
N ASN A 781 -16.13 -22.90 -5.41
CA ASN A 781 -16.69 -24.18 -5.79
C ASN A 781 -15.73 -25.38 -5.57
N LYS A 782 -14.41 -25.11 -5.56
CA LYS A 782 -13.31 -26.05 -5.38
C LYS A 782 -12.97 -26.95 -6.57
N ASP A 783 -13.14 -26.47 -7.80
CA ASP A 783 -12.76 -27.19 -9.04
C ASP A 783 -11.40 -26.77 -9.62
N GLY A 784 -10.69 -25.82 -8.99
CA GLY A 784 -9.32 -25.43 -9.36
C GLY A 784 -9.22 -24.49 -10.57
N VAL A 785 -10.35 -23.92 -10.99
CA VAL A 785 -10.45 -22.94 -12.09
C VAL A 785 -11.34 -21.79 -11.66
N ILE A 786 -10.87 -20.55 -11.81
CA ILE A 786 -11.75 -19.39 -11.58
C ILE A 786 -12.67 -19.22 -12.80
N ASP A 787 -13.91 -19.71 -12.69
CA ASP A 787 -14.93 -19.62 -13.74
C ASP A 787 -16.10 -18.67 -13.35
N ILE A 788 -17.14 -18.58 -14.20
CA ILE A 788 -18.32 -17.75 -13.93
C ILE A 788 -19.04 -18.10 -12.61
N VAL A 789 -18.94 -19.33 -12.10
CA VAL A 789 -19.55 -19.80 -10.86
C VAL A 789 -18.99 -19.03 -9.67
N ASP A 790 -17.68 -18.83 -9.66
CA ASP A 790 -16.95 -18.13 -8.61
C ASP A 790 -17.14 -16.61 -8.74
N ILE A 791 -16.94 -16.07 -9.95
CA ILE A 791 -17.17 -14.64 -10.26
C ILE A 791 -18.61 -14.22 -9.89
N ALA A 792 -19.61 -15.07 -10.16
CA ALA A 792 -20.99 -14.79 -9.80
C ALA A 792 -21.24 -14.81 -8.29
N TYR A 793 -20.55 -15.68 -7.55
CA TYR A 793 -20.62 -15.71 -6.09
C TYR A 793 -20.01 -14.45 -5.46
N VAL A 794 -18.79 -14.07 -5.87
CA VAL A 794 -18.09 -12.87 -5.36
C VAL A 794 -18.91 -11.61 -5.68
N ALA A 795 -19.32 -11.43 -6.94
CA ALA A 795 -20.15 -10.29 -7.35
C ALA A 795 -21.48 -10.20 -6.58
N LYS A 796 -22.10 -11.35 -6.27
CA LYS A 796 -23.32 -11.38 -5.46
C LYS A 796 -23.07 -11.06 -4.00
N ARG A 797 -21.97 -11.55 -3.42
CA ARG A 797 -21.62 -11.30 -2.03
C ARG A 797 -21.26 -9.83 -1.81
N ALA A 798 -20.49 -9.23 -2.70
CA ALA A 798 -20.25 -7.79 -2.76
C ALA A 798 -21.56 -6.99 -2.80
N ALA A 799 -22.45 -7.30 -3.75
CA ALA A 799 -23.74 -6.64 -3.87
C ALA A 799 -24.69 -6.82 -2.66
N ILE A 800 -24.53 -7.90 -1.87
CA ILE A 800 -25.27 -8.09 -0.62
C ILE A 800 -24.66 -7.22 0.50
N ASN A 801 -23.34 -7.18 0.61
CA ASN A 801 -22.64 -6.38 1.62
C ASN A 801 -22.90 -4.88 1.45
N GLU A 802 -22.86 -4.37 0.22
CA GLU A 802 -23.25 -2.98 -0.10
C GLU A 802 -24.68 -2.66 0.36
N MET A 803 -25.64 -3.57 0.16
CA MET A 803 -27.03 -3.36 0.61
C MET A 803 -27.18 -3.38 2.13
N GLY A 804 -26.33 -4.13 2.85
CA GLY A 804 -26.32 -4.18 4.31
C GLY A 804 -25.84 -2.88 4.96
N ASN A 805 -24.95 -2.14 4.30
CA ASN A 805 -24.41 -0.87 4.77
C ASN A 805 -25.34 0.35 4.57
N VAL A 806 -26.58 0.14 4.12
CA VAL A 806 -27.53 1.20 3.69
C VAL A 806 -28.76 1.34 4.63
N GLU A 807 -28.85 0.57 5.73
CA GLU A 807 -29.98 0.65 6.71
C GLU A 807 -29.79 1.67 7.85
#